data_AF-A0A0D7PS51-F1
#
_entry.id   AF-A0A0D7PS51-F1
#
_cell.length_a   1.000
_cell.length_b   1.000
_cell.length_c   1.000
_cell.angle_alpha   90.00
_cell.angle_beta   90.00
_cell.angle_gamma   90.00
#
_symmetry.space_group_name_H-M   'P 1'
#
loop_
_entity.id
_entity.type
_entity.pdbx_description
1 polymer ?
#
loop_
_entity_poly.entity_id
_entity_poly.type
_entity_poly.pdbx_seq_one_letter_code
_entity_poly.pdbx_strand_id
1 'polypeptide(L)'
;MSFRRDTITKPIFSWARGVLPAMSDTEREALEAGDVWWDGDLFTGNPDWAKLLKIPQAVLTDEERAFLNGPVDELCAMLDEWKIFWEWRDLPQEVWTFIKREKFFGMIIPKEFGGLGFSPYAHSEVVRKISTRSIAAAVTVMVPNSLGPGELLMRFGTKEQQERWLPRLADGRDIPCFGLTSPEAGSDAASMIDTGIICKGIFEGQEVVGLRLHWHKRYITLGPVATLLGLAFKAYDPDHLVGDVDELGISVALIPTNLPGVKIGHRHLPSMQVFQNGPNWGHDVFIPLDYVIGGEARLGQGWKMLMTALAAGRGISLPSLSAAGAAYAARTTGAYARIREQFGISISKFEGVEEPLARIVATAYQLDAARRLTCAALNAGVHPAVISGIMKLHATERMRIAIDDAMDIHGGKAVIDGPQNYLGNLHRAVPVGITVEGANILTRNLIVFGQGAIRAHPYLLDEMNALADTDRERGLTAFDKAFWKHVGHSFETLLRAFGRSWTFGAFAPAPDAGEAMPFYRQLSRYSAAFALCADMALLTLGGALKRKEMLSARFGDILSELYLLSAALKRWQDEGRQKEDFAALEWCMASGFRTIENRLAEILANLPNRFVAVILKLVVQPFGARVLGPSDRVVHQCASLVLEPSAARDRITPDLAHVDDDCGFARLERAFALVVNSDAITKRMRAAHITDWKDAVAKGVITQAEGEQLAAAHEAVAKVIEVDDFAPEALSPIYKKTGDVHQFFQELGEQRAAS
;
A
#
# COMPACT_ATOMS: atom_id res chain seq x y z
N MET A 1 -45.33 -26.01 -7.31
CA MET A 1 -45.11 -26.19 -5.85
C MET A 1 -44.17 -27.36 -5.65
N SER A 2 -43.14 -27.18 -4.83
CA SER A 2 -42.10 -28.18 -4.59
C SER A 2 -42.15 -28.53 -3.11
N PHE A 3 -42.31 -29.82 -2.77
CA PHE A 3 -42.32 -30.29 -1.38
C PHE A 3 -41.11 -29.76 -0.58
N ARG A 4 -39.93 -29.70 -1.22
CA ARG A 4 -38.72 -29.11 -0.65
C ARG A 4 -38.93 -27.63 -0.29
N ARG A 5 -39.41 -26.83 -1.24
CA ARG A 5 -39.58 -25.38 -1.09
C ARG A 5 -40.58 -25.07 0.01
N ASP A 6 -41.73 -25.74 -0.02
CA ASP A 6 -42.88 -25.36 0.80
C ASP A 6 -42.80 -25.96 2.22
N THR A 7 -42.06 -27.06 2.42
CA THR A 7 -41.97 -27.78 3.71
C THR A 7 -40.64 -27.57 4.43
N ILE A 8 -39.52 -27.41 3.71
CA ILE A 8 -38.18 -27.31 4.30
C ILE A 8 -37.65 -25.88 4.18
N THR A 9 -37.68 -25.30 2.98
CA THR A 9 -37.10 -23.97 2.74
C THR A 9 -37.94 -22.86 3.36
N LYS A 10 -39.27 -22.93 3.29
CA LYS A 10 -40.17 -21.88 3.79
C LYS A 10 -40.01 -21.59 5.31
N PRO A 11 -39.88 -22.60 6.20
CA PRO A 11 -39.51 -22.37 7.60
C PRO A 11 -38.16 -21.67 7.76
N ILE A 12 -37.13 -22.13 7.04
CA ILE A 12 -35.77 -21.56 7.10
C ILE A 12 -35.76 -20.11 6.63
N PHE A 13 -36.42 -19.81 5.51
CA PHE A 13 -36.58 -18.46 4.96
C PHE A 13 -37.23 -17.52 5.97
N SER A 14 -38.30 -17.98 6.64
CA SER A 14 -39.03 -17.18 7.63
C SER A 14 -38.20 -16.90 8.87
N TRP A 15 -37.41 -17.88 9.33
CA TRP A 15 -36.46 -17.69 10.43
C TRP A 15 -35.30 -16.76 10.03
N ALA A 16 -34.66 -16.99 8.89
CA ALA A 16 -33.52 -16.22 8.40
C ALA A 16 -33.86 -14.74 8.22
N ARG A 17 -35.05 -14.43 7.69
CA ARG A 17 -35.54 -13.05 7.55
C ARG A 17 -35.76 -12.34 8.89
N GLY A 18 -36.03 -13.08 9.97
CA GLY A 18 -36.18 -12.54 11.33
C GLY A 18 -34.86 -12.32 12.07
N VAL A 19 -33.76 -12.93 11.60
CA VAL A 19 -32.44 -12.92 12.27
C VAL A 19 -31.41 -12.08 11.50
N LEU A 20 -31.54 -11.93 10.19
CA LEU A 20 -30.66 -11.08 9.40
C LEU A 20 -30.95 -9.59 9.70
N PRO A 21 -29.96 -8.85 10.24
CA PRO A 21 -30.13 -7.42 10.43
C PRO A 21 -30.33 -6.73 9.08
N ALA A 22 -31.17 -5.70 9.05
CA ALA A 22 -31.30 -4.84 7.88
C ALA A 22 -29.93 -4.19 7.60
N MET A 23 -29.43 -4.34 6.39
CA MET A 23 -28.23 -3.66 5.91
C MET A 23 -28.58 -2.19 5.69
N SER A 24 -27.82 -1.28 6.30
CA SER A 24 -28.00 0.15 6.06
C SER A 24 -27.66 0.52 4.61
N ASP A 25 -28.23 1.61 4.09
CA ASP A 25 -27.98 2.02 2.71
C ASP A 25 -26.50 2.35 2.48
N THR A 26 -25.83 2.92 3.47
CA THR A 26 -24.38 3.19 3.43
C THR A 26 -23.53 1.91 3.40
N GLU A 27 -23.95 0.85 4.09
CA GLU A 27 -23.30 -0.46 4.04
C GLU A 27 -23.55 -1.15 2.70
N ARG A 28 -24.74 -1.00 2.12
CA ARG A 28 -25.08 -1.55 0.80
C ARG A 28 -24.24 -0.87 -0.29
N GLU A 29 -24.20 0.46 -0.30
CA GLU A 29 -23.37 1.21 -1.26
C GLU A 29 -21.89 0.83 -1.15
N ALA A 30 -21.38 0.63 0.08
CA ALA A 30 -20.00 0.19 0.29
C ALA A 30 -19.76 -1.25 -0.20
N LEU A 31 -20.75 -2.15 -0.07
CA LEU A 31 -20.67 -3.52 -0.57
C LEU A 31 -20.80 -3.61 -2.09
N GLU A 32 -21.61 -2.75 -2.69
CA GLU A 32 -21.80 -2.65 -4.15
C GLU A 32 -20.61 -1.95 -4.83
N ALA A 33 -19.88 -1.08 -4.13
CA ALA A 33 -18.67 -0.44 -4.62
C ALA A 33 -17.52 -1.44 -4.86
N GLY A 34 -17.17 -1.68 -6.12
CA GLY A 34 -16.07 -2.56 -6.56
C GLY A 34 -16.56 -3.76 -7.37
N ASP A 35 -15.70 -4.75 -7.61
CA ASP A 35 -15.95 -6.02 -8.28
C ASP A 35 -15.40 -7.19 -7.46
N VAL A 36 -15.99 -8.38 -7.65
CA VAL A 36 -15.39 -9.65 -7.16
C VAL A 36 -14.44 -10.16 -8.24
N TRP A 37 -13.24 -10.57 -7.85
CA TRP A 37 -12.22 -11.03 -8.77
C TRP A 37 -11.55 -12.30 -8.26
N TRP A 38 -10.21 -12.33 -8.14
CA TRP A 38 -9.47 -13.51 -7.71
C TRP A 38 -9.80 -13.93 -6.27
N ASP A 39 -10.18 -12.99 -5.42
CA ASP A 39 -10.75 -13.28 -4.09
C ASP A 39 -11.97 -14.22 -4.19
N GLY A 40 -12.87 -14.01 -5.16
CA GLY A 40 -14.00 -14.91 -5.40
C GLY A 40 -13.57 -16.34 -5.72
N ASP A 41 -12.58 -16.53 -6.61
CA ASP A 41 -12.04 -17.85 -6.92
C ASP A 41 -11.42 -18.53 -5.68
N LEU A 42 -10.72 -17.77 -4.83
CA LEU A 42 -10.17 -18.27 -3.57
C LEU A 42 -11.26 -18.69 -2.57
N PHE A 43 -12.40 -17.99 -2.54
CA PHE A 43 -13.55 -18.33 -1.69
C PHE A 43 -14.29 -19.58 -2.14
N THR A 44 -14.14 -20.04 -3.38
CA THR A 44 -14.77 -21.29 -3.85
C THR A 44 -14.20 -22.56 -3.19
N GLY A 45 -13.06 -22.46 -2.51
CA GLY A 45 -12.32 -23.62 -2.02
C GLY A 45 -11.68 -24.47 -3.13
N ASN A 46 -11.74 -24.04 -4.39
CA ASN A 46 -11.22 -24.75 -5.55
C ASN A 46 -10.76 -23.76 -6.64
N PRO A 47 -9.70 -22.96 -6.37
CA PRO A 47 -9.30 -21.88 -7.26
C PRO A 47 -8.91 -22.39 -8.64
N ASP A 48 -9.36 -21.69 -9.68
CA ASP A 48 -8.99 -21.99 -11.07
C ASP A 48 -7.65 -21.33 -11.41
N TRP A 49 -6.56 -22.10 -11.25
CA TRP A 49 -5.22 -21.63 -11.58
C TRP A 49 -5.04 -21.32 -13.06
N ALA A 50 -5.76 -21.99 -13.97
CA ALA A 50 -5.68 -21.69 -15.38
C ALA A 50 -6.29 -20.32 -15.69
N LYS A 51 -7.36 -19.94 -14.97
CA LYS A 51 -7.93 -18.59 -15.02
C LYS A 51 -6.90 -17.55 -14.54
N LEU A 52 -6.26 -17.76 -13.38
CA LEU A 52 -5.24 -16.84 -12.85
C LEU A 52 -4.08 -16.63 -13.84
N LEU A 53 -3.56 -17.72 -14.39
CA LEU A 53 -2.40 -17.68 -15.29
C LEU A 53 -2.71 -17.07 -16.66
N LYS A 54 -3.99 -17.04 -17.08
CA LYS A 54 -4.43 -16.37 -18.32
C LYS A 54 -4.56 -14.86 -18.19
N ILE A 55 -4.53 -14.31 -16.98
CA ILE A 55 -4.63 -12.86 -16.76
C ILE A 55 -3.41 -12.19 -17.40
N PRO A 56 -3.61 -11.27 -18.37
CA PRO A 56 -2.51 -10.57 -19.02
C PRO A 56 -1.63 -9.83 -18.00
N GLN A 57 -0.33 -9.74 -18.30
CA GLN A 57 0.59 -8.96 -17.48
C GLN A 57 0.26 -7.47 -17.60
N ALA A 58 0.45 -6.73 -16.51
CA ALA A 58 0.47 -5.29 -16.57
C ALA A 58 1.76 -4.86 -17.29
N VAL A 59 1.61 -4.23 -18.46
CA VAL A 59 2.72 -3.76 -19.30
C VAL A 59 2.58 -2.28 -19.56
N LEU A 60 3.71 -1.57 -19.62
CA LEU A 60 3.75 -0.17 -20.02
C LEU A 60 3.73 -0.08 -21.55
N THR A 61 2.95 0.85 -22.08
CA THR A 61 3.05 1.32 -23.46
C THR A 61 4.38 2.06 -23.69
N ASP A 62 4.75 2.26 -24.96
CA ASP A 62 5.97 2.98 -25.31
C ASP A 62 5.96 4.44 -24.81
N GLU A 63 4.79 5.08 -24.81
CA GLU A 63 4.62 6.44 -24.29
C GLU A 63 4.79 6.50 -22.77
N GLU A 64 4.17 5.57 -22.03
CA GLU A 64 4.33 5.49 -20.58
C GLU A 64 5.78 5.18 -20.19
N ARG A 65 6.45 4.31 -20.96
CA ARG A 65 7.88 4.01 -20.78
C ARG A 65 8.75 5.23 -21.08
N ALA A 66 8.45 5.98 -22.14
CA ALA A 66 9.16 7.22 -22.47
C ALA A 66 8.98 8.27 -21.37
N PHE A 67 7.78 8.36 -20.77
CA PHE A 67 7.54 9.24 -19.63
C PHE A 67 8.36 8.84 -18.40
N LEU A 68 8.40 7.53 -18.10
CA LEU A 68 9.18 6.98 -16.98
C LEU A 68 10.69 7.21 -17.13
N ASN A 69 11.19 7.16 -18.37
CA ASN A 69 12.63 7.29 -18.68
C ASN A 69 13.05 8.73 -19.07
N GLY A 70 12.10 9.67 -19.11
CA GLY A 70 12.34 11.06 -19.42
C GLY A 70 11.88 11.94 -18.25
N PRO A 71 10.65 12.49 -18.30
CA PRO A 71 10.10 13.34 -17.24
C PRO A 71 10.28 12.83 -15.80
N VAL A 72 10.10 11.53 -15.55
CA VAL A 72 10.28 10.98 -14.19
C VAL A 72 11.74 10.95 -13.76
N ASP A 73 12.66 10.61 -14.66
CA ASP A 73 14.10 10.64 -14.36
C ASP A 73 14.59 12.07 -14.14
N GLU A 74 14.13 13.02 -14.96
CA GLU A 74 14.44 14.44 -14.79
C GLU A 74 13.89 14.96 -13.45
N LEU A 75 12.65 14.61 -13.09
CA LEU A 75 12.11 14.93 -11.77
C LEU A 75 12.99 14.35 -10.65
N CYS A 76 13.40 13.08 -10.75
CA CYS A 76 14.27 12.47 -9.74
C CYS A 76 15.61 13.19 -9.60
N ALA A 77 16.20 13.64 -10.72
CA ALA A 77 17.45 14.39 -10.73
C ALA A 77 17.32 15.79 -10.10
N MET A 78 16.13 16.41 -10.16
CA MET A 78 15.86 17.72 -9.53
C MET A 78 15.67 17.64 -8.00
N LEU A 79 15.50 16.45 -7.44
CA LEU A 79 15.16 16.26 -6.02
C LEU A 79 16.42 16.05 -5.18
N ASP A 80 16.55 16.84 -4.10
CA ASP A 80 17.53 16.65 -3.03
C ASP A 80 16.78 16.47 -1.72
N GLU A 81 16.70 15.22 -1.26
CA GLU A 81 15.85 14.86 -0.11
C GLU A 81 16.30 15.55 1.19
N TRP A 82 17.61 15.70 1.40
CA TRP A 82 18.11 16.38 2.60
C TRP A 82 17.71 17.85 2.59
N LYS A 83 17.90 18.56 1.46
CA LYS A 83 17.52 19.97 1.37
C LYS A 83 16.02 20.17 1.47
N ILE A 84 15.22 19.34 0.80
CA ILE A 84 13.76 19.36 0.90
C ILE A 84 13.32 19.27 2.37
N PHE A 85 13.92 18.36 3.13
CA PHE A 85 13.49 18.08 4.50
C PHE A 85 14.14 18.96 5.56
N TRP A 86 15.37 19.42 5.39
CA TRP A 86 16.12 20.17 6.40
C TRP A 86 16.14 21.67 6.15
N GLU A 87 16.46 22.08 4.92
CA GLU A 87 16.67 23.48 4.53
C GLU A 87 15.37 24.15 4.07
N TRP A 88 14.70 23.58 3.07
CA TRP A 88 13.58 24.21 2.38
C TRP A 88 12.24 23.94 3.04
N ARG A 89 12.10 22.78 3.69
CA ARG A 89 10.84 22.29 4.30
C ARG A 89 9.68 22.25 3.29
N ASP A 90 9.99 22.11 2.01
CA ASP A 90 9.05 22.11 0.88
C ASP A 90 9.77 21.62 -0.38
N LEU A 91 9.01 21.33 -1.44
CA LEU A 91 9.57 21.20 -2.78
C LEU A 91 9.90 22.60 -3.33
N PRO A 92 11.05 22.80 -3.99
CA PRO A 92 11.39 24.11 -4.56
C PRO A 92 10.46 24.48 -5.72
N GLN A 93 10.32 25.78 -5.97
CA GLN A 93 9.37 26.33 -6.97
C GLN A 93 9.60 25.76 -8.38
N GLU A 94 10.86 25.50 -8.75
CA GLU A 94 11.22 24.89 -10.03
C GLU A 94 10.70 23.46 -10.17
N VAL A 95 10.73 22.66 -9.09
CA VAL A 95 10.15 21.31 -9.04
C VAL A 95 8.63 21.38 -9.15
N TRP A 96 7.96 22.28 -8.43
CA TRP A 96 6.51 22.50 -8.60
C TRP A 96 6.14 22.88 -10.02
N THR A 97 6.92 23.77 -10.65
CA THR A 97 6.70 24.21 -12.03
C THR A 97 6.88 23.05 -13.01
N PHE A 98 7.91 22.23 -12.80
CA PHE A 98 8.16 21.02 -13.59
C PHE A 98 7.03 20.01 -13.48
N ILE A 99 6.61 19.67 -12.26
CA ILE A 99 5.50 18.73 -11.98
C ILE A 99 4.23 19.14 -12.74
N LYS A 100 3.90 20.44 -12.74
CA LYS A 100 2.74 20.97 -13.47
C LYS A 100 2.93 20.90 -14.98
N ARG A 101 4.06 21.39 -15.49
CA ARG A 101 4.38 21.46 -16.92
C ARG A 101 4.35 20.07 -17.58
N GLU A 102 4.95 19.08 -16.92
CA GLU A 102 4.98 17.69 -17.39
C GLU A 102 3.72 16.89 -17.01
N LYS A 103 2.70 17.56 -16.45
CA LYS A 103 1.36 17.00 -16.17
C LYS A 103 1.34 15.83 -15.19
N PHE A 104 2.24 15.83 -14.23
CA PHE A 104 2.24 14.82 -13.16
C PHE A 104 0.94 14.81 -12.34
N PHE A 105 0.16 15.91 -12.30
CA PHE A 105 -1.16 15.94 -11.65
C PHE A 105 -2.30 15.36 -12.49
N GLY A 106 -2.06 15.13 -13.79
CA GLY A 106 -3.06 14.69 -14.76
C GLY A 106 -2.71 13.36 -15.42
N MET A 107 -1.99 12.46 -14.73
CA MET A 107 -1.58 11.18 -15.31
C MET A 107 -2.79 10.34 -15.73
N ILE A 108 -3.80 10.25 -14.87
CA ILE A 108 -5.00 9.44 -15.13
C ILE A 108 -6.07 10.17 -15.97
N ILE A 109 -5.93 11.49 -16.16
CA ILE A 109 -6.93 12.29 -16.88
C ILE A 109 -6.82 11.98 -18.39
N PRO A 110 -7.93 11.70 -19.09
CA PRO A 110 -7.92 11.42 -20.52
C PRO A 110 -7.28 12.54 -21.34
N LYS A 111 -6.65 12.15 -22.45
CA LYS A 111 -5.98 13.06 -23.37
C LYS A 111 -6.91 14.10 -23.98
N GLU A 112 -8.19 13.78 -24.17
CA GLU A 112 -9.21 14.72 -24.66
C GLU A 112 -9.42 15.92 -23.72
N PHE A 113 -9.15 15.75 -22.42
CA PHE A 113 -9.13 16.82 -21.43
C PHE A 113 -7.72 17.35 -21.18
N GLY A 114 -6.73 17.00 -22.01
CA GLY A 114 -5.36 17.49 -21.92
C GLY A 114 -4.46 16.75 -20.91
N GLY A 115 -4.93 15.67 -20.28
CA GLY A 115 -4.11 14.80 -19.43
C GLY A 115 -3.24 13.81 -20.20
N LEU A 116 -2.64 12.86 -19.51
CA LEU A 116 -1.75 11.84 -20.11
C LEU A 116 -2.50 10.55 -20.47
N GLY A 117 -3.62 10.24 -19.82
CA GLY A 117 -4.41 9.03 -20.04
C GLY A 117 -3.67 7.73 -19.71
N PHE A 118 -2.77 7.78 -18.73
CA PHE A 118 -1.95 6.64 -18.30
C PHE A 118 -2.76 5.57 -17.59
N SER A 119 -2.32 4.33 -17.78
CA SER A 119 -2.88 3.17 -17.11
C SER A 119 -2.62 3.19 -15.59
N PRO A 120 -3.44 2.48 -14.79
CA PRO A 120 -3.15 2.22 -13.39
C PRO A 120 -1.73 1.70 -13.13
N TYR A 121 -1.21 0.86 -14.03
CA TYR A 121 0.17 0.36 -13.92
C TYR A 121 1.23 1.45 -14.14
N ALA A 122 1.05 2.33 -15.12
CA ALA A 122 1.97 3.46 -15.32
C ALA A 122 1.94 4.44 -14.14
N HIS A 123 0.76 4.77 -13.59
CA HIS A 123 0.66 5.53 -12.35
C HIS A 123 1.43 4.84 -11.22
N SER A 124 1.28 3.52 -11.08
CA SER A 124 2.01 2.72 -10.10
C SER A 124 3.54 2.83 -10.27
N GLU A 125 4.07 2.68 -11.49
CA GLU A 125 5.51 2.77 -11.77
C GLU A 125 6.08 4.17 -11.54
N VAL A 126 5.34 5.23 -11.93
CA VAL A 126 5.76 6.62 -11.71
C VAL A 126 5.90 6.89 -10.20
N VAL A 127 4.88 6.56 -9.41
CA VAL A 127 4.91 6.75 -7.95
C VAL A 127 6.04 5.92 -7.33
N ARG A 128 6.20 4.67 -7.78
CA ARG A 128 7.23 3.77 -7.27
C ARG A 128 8.63 4.35 -7.48
N LYS A 129 8.95 4.82 -8.69
CA LYS A 129 10.26 5.39 -9.03
C LYS A 129 10.55 6.67 -8.21
N ILE A 130 9.60 7.61 -8.17
CA ILE A 130 9.76 8.86 -7.39
C ILE A 130 9.93 8.56 -5.89
N SER A 131 9.19 7.58 -5.35
CA SER A 131 9.24 7.22 -3.92
C SER A 131 10.62 6.73 -3.46
N THR A 132 11.45 6.22 -4.38
CA THR A 132 12.84 5.81 -4.07
C THR A 132 13.79 7.00 -3.95
N ARG A 133 13.37 8.20 -4.38
CA ARG A 133 14.16 9.44 -4.32
C ARG A 133 13.61 10.41 -3.27
N SER A 134 12.31 10.65 -3.26
CA SER A 134 11.67 11.58 -2.33
C SER A 134 10.23 11.21 -2.02
N ILE A 135 9.93 11.01 -0.73
CA ILE A 135 8.56 10.75 -0.27
C ILE A 135 7.70 12.01 -0.43
N ALA A 136 8.28 13.20 -0.25
CA ALA A 136 7.53 14.45 -0.38
C ALA A 136 7.05 14.68 -1.82
N ALA A 137 7.91 14.44 -2.81
CA ALA A 137 7.54 14.52 -4.22
C ALA A 137 6.54 13.42 -4.62
N ALA A 138 6.78 12.18 -4.16
CA ALA A 138 5.89 11.06 -4.46
C ALA A 138 4.46 11.32 -3.99
N VAL A 139 4.27 11.75 -2.74
CA VAL A 139 2.94 12.07 -2.19
C VAL A 139 2.28 13.23 -2.93
N THR A 140 3.06 14.25 -3.30
CA THR A 140 2.58 15.42 -4.05
C THR A 140 2.01 15.04 -5.42
N VAL A 141 2.67 14.12 -6.13
CA VAL A 141 2.24 13.61 -7.44
C VAL A 141 1.12 12.57 -7.31
N MET A 142 1.16 11.73 -6.28
CA MET A 142 0.28 10.58 -6.09
C MET A 142 -1.17 10.95 -5.77
N VAL A 143 -1.38 11.94 -4.90
CA VAL A 143 -2.73 12.27 -4.39
C VAL A 143 -3.67 12.81 -5.49
N PRO A 144 -3.25 13.73 -6.38
CA PRO A 144 -4.11 14.20 -7.48
C PRO A 144 -4.59 13.08 -8.42
N ASN A 145 -3.84 11.98 -8.53
CA ASN A 145 -4.11 10.84 -9.42
C ASN A 145 -4.78 9.64 -8.73
N SER A 146 -5.28 9.82 -7.51
CA SER A 146 -5.97 8.78 -6.74
C SER A 146 -7.26 9.33 -6.13
N LEU A 147 -7.25 9.68 -4.85
CA LEU A 147 -8.39 10.23 -4.12
C LEU A 147 -8.56 11.74 -4.40
N GLY A 148 -8.63 12.11 -5.68
CA GLY A 148 -8.72 13.49 -6.13
C GLY A 148 -10.04 13.84 -6.82
N PRO A 149 -10.39 15.14 -6.90
CA PRO A 149 -11.43 15.67 -7.79
C PRO A 149 -11.41 15.11 -9.20
N GLY A 150 -10.24 14.83 -9.77
CA GLY A 150 -10.10 14.30 -11.13
C GLY A 150 -10.82 12.95 -11.32
N GLU A 151 -10.56 11.97 -10.46
CA GLU A 151 -11.21 10.66 -10.57
C GLU A 151 -12.73 10.73 -10.36
N LEU A 152 -13.18 11.56 -9.41
CA LEU A 152 -14.61 11.77 -9.17
C LEU A 152 -15.30 12.47 -10.35
N LEU A 153 -14.66 13.46 -10.97
CA LEU A 153 -15.21 14.15 -12.15
C LEU A 153 -15.33 13.22 -13.36
N MET A 154 -14.32 12.39 -13.62
CA MET A 154 -14.36 11.43 -14.73
C MET A 154 -15.51 10.43 -14.62
N ARG A 155 -15.80 9.96 -13.39
CA ARG A 155 -16.86 8.97 -13.15
C ARG A 155 -18.23 9.58 -12.92
N PHE A 156 -18.28 10.74 -12.25
CA PHE A 156 -19.53 11.28 -11.72
C PHE A 156 -19.87 12.72 -12.12
N GLY A 157 -18.92 13.46 -12.71
CA GLY A 157 -19.16 14.82 -13.17
C GLY A 157 -20.10 14.90 -14.36
N THR A 158 -20.78 16.04 -14.52
CA THR A 158 -21.48 16.36 -15.77
C THR A 158 -20.47 16.67 -16.88
N LYS A 159 -20.92 16.70 -18.14
CA LYS A 159 -20.04 17.02 -19.26
C LYS A 159 -19.45 18.43 -19.12
N GLU A 160 -20.26 19.38 -18.69
CA GLU A 160 -19.85 20.77 -18.47
C GLU A 160 -18.80 20.87 -17.34
N GLN A 161 -18.97 20.08 -16.26
CA GLN A 161 -17.98 20.02 -15.19
C GLN A 161 -16.66 19.40 -15.66
N GLN A 162 -16.73 18.33 -16.45
CA GLN A 162 -15.55 17.68 -17.00
C GLN A 162 -14.77 18.63 -17.92
N GLU A 163 -15.45 19.29 -18.86
CA GLU A 163 -14.86 20.29 -19.77
C GLU A 163 -14.28 21.50 -19.02
N ARG A 164 -14.92 21.92 -17.92
CA ARG A 164 -14.46 23.05 -17.10
C ARG A 164 -13.23 22.71 -16.27
N TRP A 165 -13.25 21.58 -15.55
CA TRP A 165 -12.30 21.30 -14.46
C TRP A 165 -11.17 20.35 -14.84
N LEU A 166 -11.42 19.31 -15.63
CA LEU A 166 -10.39 18.31 -15.95
C LEU A 166 -9.17 18.92 -16.67
N PRO A 167 -9.31 19.84 -17.64
CA PRO A 167 -8.15 20.48 -18.26
C PRO A 167 -7.29 21.30 -17.29
N ARG A 168 -7.92 21.91 -16.29
CA ARG A 168 -7.23 22.75 -15.29
C ARG A 168 -6.50 21.90 -14.26
N LEU A 169 -7.04 20.73 -13.95
CA LEU A 169 -6.38 19.72 -13.12
C LEU A 169 -5.21 19.07 -13.87
N ALA A 170 -5.37 18.81 -15.17
CA ALA A 170 -4.36 18.14 -15.99
C ALA A 170 -3.05 18.93 -16.11
N ASP A 171 -3.13 20.24 -16.32
CA ASP A 171 -1.96 21.13 -16.46
C ASP A 171 -1.55 21.83 -15.16
N GLY A 172 -2.21 21.51 -14.04
CA GLY A 172 -1.89 22.04 -12.72
C GLY A 172 -2.16 23.54 -12.54
N ARG A 173 -2.95 24.16 -13.42
CA ARG A 173 -3.59 25.47 -13.14
C ARG A 173 -4.39 25.39 -11.86
N ASP A 174 -5.09 24.28 -11.66
CA ASP A 174 -5.67 23.94 -10.38
C ASP A 174 -4.86 22.87 -9.65
N ILE A 175 -4.49 23.15 -8.39
CA ILE A 175 -3.92 22.16 -7.49
C ILE A 175 -5.08 21.57 -6.67
N PRO A 176 -5.44 20.29 -6.87
CA PRO A 176 -6.53 19.67 -6.14
C PRO A 176 -6.11 19.25 -4.73
N CYS A 177 -7.07 19.30 -3.81
CA CYS A 177 -7.03 18.52 -2.56
C CYS A 177 -8.41 17.93 -2.25
N PHE A 178 -8.48 17.03 -1.28
CA PHE A 178 -9.74 16.38 -0.92
C PHE A 178 -10.03 16.43 0.59
N GLY A 179 -10.99 17.26 0.98
CA GLY A 179 -11.47 17.48 2.34
C GLY A 179 -12.52 16.45 2.76
N LEU A 180 -12.08 15.30 3.25
CA LEU A 180 -12.96 14.29 3.86
C LEU A 180 -12.92 14.37 5.40
N THR A 181 -11.72 14.20 5.96
CA THR A 181 -11.48 14.06 7.40
C THR A 181 -11.74 15.36 8.17
N SER A 182 -12.53 15.27 9.23
CA SER A 182 -12.78 16.35 10.20
C SER A 182 -12.20 15.99 11.59
N PRO A 183 -12.17 16.93 12.56
CA PRO A 183 -11.83 16.62 13.94
C PRO A 183 -12.69 15.49 14.55
N GLU A 184 -13.96 15.42 14.18
CA GLU A 184 -14.97 14.49 14.71
C GLU A 184 -15.05 13.20 13.89
N ALA A 185 -14.70 13.22 12.61
CA ALA A 185 -14.83 12.08 11.69
C ALA A 185 -13.52 11.73 10.98
N GLY A 186 -13.10 10.47 11.09
CA GLY A 186 -11.91 9.93 10.43
C GLY A 186 -12.17 8.54 9.87
N SER A 187 -11.97 7.51 10.69
CA SER A 187 -12.29 6.12 10.32
C SER A 187 -13.79 5.93 10.05
N ASP A 188 -14.64 6.58 10.86
CA ASP A 188 -16.08 6.70 10.62
C ASP A 188 -16.38 8.00 9.86
N ALA A 189 -16.10 7.98 8.55
CA ALA A 189 -16.27 9.16 7.70
C ALA A 189 -17.74 9.57 7.52
N ALA A 190 -18.69 8.66 7.70
CA ALA A 190 -20.13 8.95 7.57
C ALA A 190 -20.64 9.87 8.69
N SER A 191 -19.97 9.86 9.84
CA SER A 191 -20.29 10.69 11.01
C SER A 191 -19.80 12.13 10.91
N MET A 192 -19.35 12.60 9.74
CA MET A 192 -18.94 14.00 9.55
C MET A 192 -20.05 14.99 9.95
N ILE A 193 -19.65 16.16 10.44
CA ILE A 193 -20.56 17.23 10.88
C ILE A 193 -20.52 18.46 9.98
N ASP A 194 -19.70 18.44 8.92
CA ASP A 194 -19.65 19.51 7.94
C ASP A 194 -20.98 19.58 7.19
N THR A 195 -21.53 20.79 7.02
CA THR A 195 -22.90 20.99 6.54
C THR A 195 -22.95 21.83 5.27
N GLY A 196 -23.91 21.51 4.40
CA GLY A 196 -24.34 22.38 3.32
C GLY A 196 -25.85 22.53 3.34
N ILE A 197 -26.34 23.77 3.50
CA ILE A 197 -27.77 24.07 3.54
C ILE A 197 -28.17 24.65 2.18
N ILE A 198 -29.14 24.04 1.52
CA ILE A 198 -29.71 24.53 0.27
C ILE A 198 -30.38 25.88 0.55
N CYS A 199 -30.00 26.90 -0.21
CA CYS A 199 -30.60 28.23 -0.09
C CYS A 199 -30.46 29.02 -1.39
N LYS A 200 -31.21 30.12 -1.50
CA LYS A 200 -30.95 31.14 -2.52
C LYS A 200 -29.80 32.05 -2.10
N GLY A 201 -28.98 32.46 -3.04
CA GLY A 201 -27.88 33.39 -2.81
C GLY A 201 -27.43 34.06 -4.10
N ILE A 202 -26.64 35.13 -3.97
CA ILE A 202 -26.08 35.84 -5.12
C ILE A 202 -24.75 35.20 -5.49
N PHE A 203 -24.62 34.72 -6.71
CA PHE A 203 -23.36 34.24 -7.29
C PHE A 203 -23.12 34.94 -8.63
N GLU A 204 -21.93 35.52 -8.81
CA GLU A 204 -21.57 36.28 -10.03
C GLU A 204 -22.60 37.35 -10.43
N GLY A 205 -23.27 37.96 -9.42
CA GLY A 205 -24.26 39.01 -9.62
C GLY A 205 -25.68 38.53 -9.97
N GLN A 206 -25.93 37.22 -9.97
CA GLN A 206 -27.25 36.63 -10.19
C GLN A 206 -27.75 35.87 -8.96
N GLU A 207 -29.06 35.96 -8.67
CA GLU A 207 -29.68 35.11 -7.65
C GLU A 207 -29.83 33.69 -8.20
N VAL A 208 -29.22 32.71 -7.53
CA VAL A 208 -29.25 31.30 -7.90
C VAL A 208 -29.58 30.44 -6.68
N VAL A 209 -30.07 29.23 -6.92
CA VAL A 209 -30.15 28.20 -5.87
C VAL A 209 -28.77 27.57 -5.74
N GLY A 210 -28.33 27.42 -4.50
CA GLY A 210 -27.00 26.93 -4.16
C GLY A 210 -26.95 26.32 -2.76
N LEU A 211 -25.74 26.17 -2.23
CA LEU A 211 -25.47 25.65 -0.90
C LEU A 211 -24.66 26.68 -0.11
N ARG A 212 -25.08 26.93 1.12
CA ARG A 212 -24.27 27.62 2.13
C ARG A 212 -23.55 26.59 3.00
N LEU A 213 -22.23 26.61 2.92
CA LEU A 213 -21.35 25.59 3.47
C LEU A 213 -20.63 26.07 4.74
N HIS A 214 -20.49 25.15 5.70
CA HIS A 214 -19.66 25.29 6.89
C HIS A 214 -18.86 24.01 7.11
N TRP A 215 -17.55 24.13 7.28
CA TRP A 215 -16.68 22.98 7.49
C TRP A 215 -15.41 23.30 8.26
N HIS A 216 -14.83 22.24 8.82
CA HIS A 216 -13.49 22.23 9.40
C HIS A 216 -12.82 20.90 9.09
N LYS A 217 -11.90 20.91 8.13
CA LYS A 217 -11.15 19.72 7.72
C LYS A 217 -9.74 19.74 8.28
N ARG A 218 -9.22 18.55 8.61
CA ARG A 218 -7.85 18.34 9.10
C ARG A 218 -7.14 17.26 8.30
N TYR A 219 -5.81 17.30 8.33
CA TYR A 219 -4.93 16.34 7.66
C TYR A 219 -5.12 16.25 6.14
N ILE A 220 -5.41 17.38 5.49
CA ILE A 220 -5.69 17.41 4.06
C ILE A 220 -4.38 17.62 3.30
N THR A 221 -3.93 16.58 2.60
CA THR A 221 -2.78 16.64 1.70
C THR A 221 -3.05 17.61 0.55
N LEU A 222 -2.06 18.42 0.20
CA LEU A 222 -2.13 19.58 -0.69
C LEU A 222 -3.04 20.73 -0.23
N GLY A 223 -3.81 20.57 0.86
CA GLY A 223 -4.73 21.59 1.38
C GLY A 223 -4.15 23.00 1.55
N PRO A 224 -2.92 23.19 2.06
CA PRO A 224 -2.32 24.51 2.24
C PRO A 224 -2.10 25.28 0.93
N VAL A 225 -1.90 24.57 -0.18
CA VAL A 225 -1.55 25.14 -1.50
C VAL A 225 -2.61 24.89 -2.55
N ALA A 226 -3.75 24.31 -2.17
CA ALA A 226 -4.81 23.94 -3.10
C ALA A 226 -5.51 25.17 -3.66
N THR A 227 -5.85 25.12 -4.94
CA THR A 227 -6.74 26.10 -5.59
C THR A 227 -8.15 25.56 -5.78
N LEU A 228 -8.30 24.23 -5.76
CA LEU A 228 -9.58 23.53 -5.88
C LEU A 228 -9.70 22.47 -4.78
N LEU A 229 -10.71 22.60 -3.92
CA LEU A 229 -11.00 21.68 -2.82
C LEU A 229 -12.20 20.80 -3.20
N GLY A 230 -11.99 19.49 -3.33
CA GLY A 230 -13.10 18.54 -3.27
C GLY A 230 -13.55 18.40 -1.83
N LEU A 231 -14.80 18.75 -1.51
CA LEU A 231 -15.32 18.79 -0.15
C LEU A 231 -16.49 17.80 0.00
N ALA A 232 -16.39 16.90 0.99
CA ALA A 232 -17.51 16.09 1.43
C ALA A 232 -18.21 16.74 2.63
N PHE A 233 -19.54 16.82 2.59
CA PHE A 233 -20.39 17.42 3.62
C PHE A 233 -21.78 16.77 3.62
N LYS A 234 -22.54 16.93 4.71
CA LYS A 234 -23.96 16.55 4.78
C LYS A 234 -24.83 17.67 4.23
N ALA A 235 -25.66 17.36 3.24
CA ALA A 235 -26.53 18.30 2.58
C ALA A 235 -27.93 18.29 3.20
N TYR A 236 -28.52 19.49 3.38
CA TYR A 236 -29.84 19.69 3.94
C TYR A 236 -30.66 20.66 3.08
N ASP A 237 -31.97 20.42 2.95
CA ASP A 237 -32.92 21.27 2.20
C ASP A 237 -34.15 21.62 3.06
N PRO A 238 -34.00 22.45 4.11
CA PRO A 238 -35.09 22.77 5.03
C PRO A 238 -36.21 23.60 4.39
N ASP A 239 -35.93 24.27 3.28
CA ASP A 239 -36.88 25.10 2.54
C ASP A 239 -37.49 24.37 1.33
N HIS A 240 -37.16 23.09 1.13
CA HIS A 240 -37.64 22.24 0.03
C HIS A 240 -37.48 22.89 -1.36
N LEU A 241 -36.32 23.47 -1.63
CA LEU A 241 -36.04 24.15 -2.89
C LEU A 241 -35.69 23.20 -4.03
N VAL A 242 -35.21 21.99 -3.72
CA VAL A 242 -34.80 20.98 -4.71
C VAL A 242 -35.46 19.62 -4.49
N GLY A 243 -35.98 19.32 -3.30
CA GLY A 243 -36.66 18.06 -3.02
C GLY A 243 -37.57 18.06 -1.79
N ASP A 244 -38.21 16.92 -1.54
CA ASP A 244 -39.25 16.77 -0.52
C ASP A 244 -38.73 16.30 0.86
N VAL A 245 -37.41 16.22 1.06
CA VAL A 245 -36.80 15.74 2.31
C VAL A 245 -35.74 16.71 2.82
N ASP A 246 -35.73 16.92 4.14
CA ASP A 246 -34.80 17.85 4.80
C ASP A 246 -33.36 17.35 4.75
N GLU A 247 -33.13 16.06 4.99
CA GLU A 247 -31.78 15.46 5.01
C GLU A 247 -31.52 14.72 3.70
N LEU A 248 -30.69 15.31 2.83
CA LEU A 248 -30.38 14.74 1.52
C LEU A 248 -29.28 13.67 1.57
N GLY A 249 -28.45 13.68 2.62
CA GLY A 249 -27.32 12.77 2.78
C GLY A 249 -25.95 13.42 2.49
N ILE A 250 -24.92 12.58 2.32
CA ILE A 250 -23.55 13.08 2.06
C ILE A 250 -23.45 13.50 0.60
N SER A 251 -22.96 14.70 0.34
CA SER A 251 -22.68 15.25 -0.99
C SER A 251 -21.21 15.60 -1.14
N VAL A 252 -20.74 15.69 -2.39
CA VAL A 252 -19.38 16.14 -2.72
C VAL A 252 -19.46 17.31 -3.69
N ALA A 253 -18.75 18.40 -3.39
CA ALA A 253 -18.66 19.57 -4.24
C ALA A 253 -17.21 20.00 -4.50
N LEU A 254 -17.01 20.77 -5.56
CA LEU A 254 -15.72 21.36 -5.92
C LEU A 254 -15.71 22.84 -5.55
N ILE A 255 -14.86 23.22 -4.61
CA ILE A 255 -14.82 24.56 -4.03
C ILE A 255 -13.52 25.26 -4.45
N PRO A 256 -13.57 26.30 -5.29
CA PRO A 256 -12.43 27.19 -5.49
C PRO A 256 -12.01 27.83 -4.16
N THR A 257 -10.73 27.74 -3.83
CA THR A 257 -10.25 28.16 -2.49
C THR A 257 -10.13 29.67 -2.33
N ASN A 258 -10.34 30.44 -3.41
CA ASN A 258 -10.40 31.89 -3.41
C ASN A 258 -11.79 32.46 -3.06
N LEU A 259 -12.81 31.60 -2.90
CA LEU A 259 -14.14 32.06 -2.53
C LEU A 259 -14.15 32.71 -1.14
N PRO A 260 -14.96 33.76 -0.91
CA PRO A 260 -15.12 34.37 0.41
C PRO A 260 -15.53 33.33 1.46
N GLY A 261 -14.94 33.44 2.65
CA GLY A 261 -15.20 32.52 3.77
C GLY A 261 -14.31 31.27 3.81
N VAL A 262 -13.59 30.95 2.73
CA VAL A 262 -12.59 29.86 2.71
C VAL A 262 -11.28 30.33 3.35
N LYS A 263 -10.69 29.49 4.21
CA LYS A 263 -9.36 29.71 4.80
C LYS A 263 -8.47 28.48 4.63
N ILE A 264 -7.27 28.70 4.09
CA ILE A 264 -6.22 27.68 3.89
C ILE A 264 -4.83 28.30 4.16
N GLY A 265 -3.77 27.51 3.99
CA GLY A 265 -2.37 27.98 4.02
C GLY A 265 -1.57 27.51 5.25
N HIS A 266 -2.25 27.14 6.33
CA HIS A 266 -1.58 26.56 7.50
C HIS A 266 -1.13 25.14 7.21
N ARG A 267 0.02 24.72 7.77
CA ARG A 267 0.60 23.39 7.56
C ARG A 267 0.59 22.54 8.83
N HIS A 268 0.33 21.25 8.65
CA HIS A 268 0.69 20.19 9.59
C HIS A 268 2.04 19.59 9.20
N LEU A 269 2.72 18.96 10.15
CA LEU A 269 3.99 18.27 9.93
C LEU A 269 3.85 16.78 10.31
N PRO A 270 3.30 15.93 9.42
CA PRO A 270 3.04 14.52 9.72
C PRO A 270 4.35 13.73 9.82
N SER A 271 4.74 13.29 11.02
CA SER A 271 5.97 12.50 11.24
C SER A 271 7.24 13.13 10.63
N MET A 272 7.39 14.44 10.79
CA MET A 272 8.47 15.24 10.19
C MET A 272 8.48 15.24 8.65
N GLN A 273 7.43 14.75 7.99
CA GLN A 273 7.30 14.78 6.54
C GLN A 273 6.84 16.15 6.05
N VAL A 274 7.49 16.64 5.00
CA VAL A 274 7.35 18.03 4.52
C VAL A 274 6.47 18.17 3.28
N PHE A 275 5.83 17.11 2.79
CA PHE A 275 4.79 17.29 1.76
C PHE A 275 3.69 18.23 2.28
N GLN A 276 3.04 18.97 1.39
CA GLN A 276 1.97 19.89 1.78
C GLN A 276 0.82 19.10 2.43
N ASN A 277 0.57 19.39 3.70
CA ASN A 277 -0.55 18.84 4.45
C ASN A 277 -1.03 19.91 5.42
N GLY A 278 -2.33 20.07 5.57
CA GLY A 278 -2.84 21.08 6.50
C GLY A 278 -4.34 21.05 6.66
N PRO A 279 -4.85 21.87 7.58
CA PRO A 279 -6.28 22.09 7.75
C PRO A 279 -6.83 23.04 6.68
N ASN A 280 -8.14 22.99 6.48
CA ASN A 280 -8.89 24.02 5.78
C ASN A 280 -10.24 24.26 6.46
N TRP A 281 -10.75 25.47 6.33
CA TRP A 281 -11.99 25.91 6.95
C TRP A 281 -12.87 26.64 5.95
N GLY A 282 -14.17 26.54 6.17
CA GLY A 282 -15.16 27.35 5.49
C GLY A 282 -16.23 27.81 6.46
N HIS A 283 -16.56 29.08 6.39
CA HIS A 283 -17.66 29.66 7.14
C HIS A 283 -18.48 30.54 6.23
N ASP A 284 -19.77 30.21 6.10
CA ASP A 284 -20.73 30.95 5.27
C ASP A 284 -20.28 31.04 3.81
N VAL A 285 -19.79 29.93 3.27
CA VAL A 285 -19.32 29.86 1.88
C VAL A 285 -20.49 29.47 0.99
N PHE A 286 -20.90 30.38 0.11
CA PHE A 286 -21.96 30.11 -0.86
C PHE A 286 -21.37 29.55 -2.16
N ILE A 287 -21.93 28.43 -2.63
CA ILE A 287 -21.65 27.86 -3.96
C ILE A 287 -22.96 27.58 -4.72
N PRO A 288 -22.98 27.73 -6.05
CA PRO A 288 -24.11 27.27 -6.86
C PRO A 288 -24.17 25.73 -6.92
N LEU A 289 -25.36 25.17 -7.23
CA LEU A 289 -25.57 23.72 -7.27
C LEU A 289 -24.74 22.99 -8.35
N ASP A 290 -24.34 23.68 -9.42
CA ASP A 290 -23.48 23.12 -10.46
C ASP A 290 -22.04 22.83 -9.97
N TYR A 291 -21.69 23.23 -8.75
CA TYR A 291 -20.40 22.88 -8.12
C TYR A 291 -20.47 21.52 -7.39
N VAL A 292 -21.66 21.00 -7.12
CA VAL A 292 -21.85 19.61 -6.64
C VAL A 292 -21.49 18.66 -7.77
N ILE A 293 -20.65 17.66 -7.53
CA ILE A 293 -20.22 16.73 -8.57
C ILE A 293 -21.43 15.96 -9.12
N GLY A 294 -21.69 16.08 -10.41
CA GLY A 294 -22.88 15.54 -11.07
C GLY A 294 -24.14 16.42 -10.97
N GLY A 295 -24.02 17.62 -10.39
CA GLY A 295 -25.08 18.61 -10.24
C GLY A 295 -26.16 18.19 -9.24
N GLU A 296 -27.30 18.86 -9.32
CA GLU A 296 -28.49 18.61 -8.48
C GLU A 296 -28.91 17.13 -8.48
N ALA A 297 -28.84 16.47 -9.64
CA ALA A 297 -29.23 15.06 -9.83
C ALA A 297 -28.41 14.06 -9.00
N ARG A 298 -27.27 14.47 -8.43
CA ARG A 298 -26.40 13.62 -7.61
C ARG A 298 -26.19 14.14 -6.18
N LEU A 299 -26.99 15.12 -5.75
CA LEU A 299 -27.10 15.46 -4.32
C LEU A 299 -27.40 14.20 -3.50
N GLY A 300 -26.74 14.04 -2.36
CA GLY A 300 -26.88 12.90 -1.47
C GLY A 300 -26.12 11.63 -1.86
N GLN A 301 -25.55 11.56 -3.08
CA GLN A 301 -24.83 10.37 -3.58
C GLN A 301 -23.32 10.39 -3.28
N GLY A 302 -22.86 11.31 -2.45
CA GLY A 302 -21.44 11.50 -2.13
C GLY A 302 -20.80 10.29 -1.43
N TRP A 303 -21.55 9.54 -0.62
CA TRP A 303 -21.00 8.35 0.04
C TRP A 303 -20.60 7.26 -0.96
N LYS A 304 -21.48 6.94 -1.91
CA LYS A 304 -21.20 6.07 -3.06
C LYS A 304 -19.97 6.52 -3.85
N MET A 305 -19.85 7.83 -4.11
CA MET A 305 -18.68 8.40 -4.80
C MET A 305 -17.38 8.15 -4.04
N LEU A 306 -17.39 8.43 -2.72
CA LEU A 306 -16.24 8.26 -1.83
C LEU A 306 -15.78 6.80 -1.74
N MET A 307 -16.71 5.86 -1.57
CA MET A 307 -16.39 4.44 -1.49
C MET A 307 -15.80 3.91 -2.80
N THR A 308 -16.30 4.39 -3.94
CA THR A 308 -15.78 4.02 -5.27
C THR A 308 -14.34 4.51 -5.48
N ALA A 309 -14.06 5.79 -5.16
CA ALA A 309 -12.73 6.37 -5.35
C ALA A 309 -11.68 5.77 -4.39
N LEU A 310 -12.05 5.54 -3.12
CA LEU A 310 -11.15 4.91 -2.14
C LEU A 310 -10.75 3.49 -2.54
N ALA A 311 -11.65 2.73 -3.16
CA ALA A 311 -11.35 1.36 -3.59
C ALA A 311 -10.27 1.31 -4.69
N ALA A 312 -10.27 2.27 -5.61
CA ALA A 312 -9.26 2.36 -6.67
C ALA A 312 -7.89 2.81 -6.12
N GLY A 313 -7.84 3.90 -5.35
CA GLY A 313 -6.59 4.45 -4.81
C GLY A 313 -5.79 3.46 -3.95
N ARG A 314 -6.49 2.69 -3.09
CA ARG A 314 -5.91 1.66 -2.22
C ARG A 314 -5.18 0.54 -2.97
N GLY A 315 -5.54 0.29 -4.23
CA GLY A 315 -4.94 -0.74 -5.07
C GLY A 315 -3.68 -0.30 -5.81
N ILE A 316 -3.38 1.01 -5.81
CA ILE A 316 -2.31 1.59 -6.64
C ILE A 316 -1.31 2.35 -5.77
N SER A 317 -1.72 3.45 -5.14
CA SER A 317 -0.85 4.49 -4.59
C SER A 317 0.05 4.01 -3.44
N LEU A 318 -0.52 3.72 -2.27
CA LEU A 318 0.24 3.21 -1.12
C LEU A 318 0.92 1.85 -1.38
N PRO A 319 0.33 0.89 -2.13
CA PRO A 319 1.04 -0.32 -2.53
C PRO A 319 2.30 -0.04 -3.36
N SER A 320 2.27 0.96 -4.25
CA SER A 320 3.43 1.34 -5.06
C SER A 320 4.55 1.93 -4.21
N LEU A 321 4.21 2.85 -3.30
CA LEU A 321 5.16 3.41 -2.35
C LEU A 321 5.74 2.33 -1.43
N SER A 322 4.92 1.37 -1.00
CA SER A 322 5.36 0.26 -0.15
C SER A 322 6.30 -0.70 -0.88
N ALA A 323 6.00 -1.03 -2.14
CA ALA A 323 6.88 -1.84 -2.97
C ALA A 323 8.20 -1.12 -3.26
N ALA A 324 8.17 0.21 -3.47
CA ALA A 324 9.38 1.03 -3.60
C ALA A 324 10.24 0.97 -2.34
N GLY A 325 9.65 1.17 -1.15
CA GLY A 325 10.36 1.11 0.12
C GLY A 325 11.02 -0.26 0.37
N ALA A 326 10.30 -1.35 0.10
CA ALA A 326 10.85 -2.71 0.24
C ALA A 326 11.99 -3.00 -0.76
N ALA A 327 11.82 -2.62 -2.04
CA ALA A 327 12.86 -2.77 -3.05
C ALA A 327 14.10 -1.91 -2.75
N TYR A 328 13.89 -0.68 -2.26
CA TYR A 328 14.96 0.22 -1.84
C TYR A 328 15.73 -0.34 -0.65
N ALA A 329 15.03 -0.87 0.36
CA ALA A 329 15.63 -1.56 1.48
C ALA A 329 16.41 -2.80 1.04
N ALA A 330 15.90 -3.61 0.12
CA ALA A 330 16.62 -4.78 -0.40
C ALA A 330 17.92 -4.37 -1.11
N ARG A 331 17.86 -3.33 -1.96
CA ARG A 331 19.02 -2.82 -2.71
C ARG A 331 20.11 -2.30 -1.79
N THR A 332 19.73 -1.41 -0.87
CA THR A 332 20.64 -0.72 0.04
C THR A 332 21.20 -1.66 1.09
N THR A 333 20.35 -2.47 1.72
CA THR A 333 20.78 -3.39 2.78
C THR A 333 21.65 -4.51 2.24
N GLY A 334 21.34 -5.06 1.06
CA GLY A 334 22.22 -6.04 0.41
C GLY A 334 23.61 -5.48 0.12
N ALA A 335 23.66 -4.26 -0.41
CA ALA A 335 24.92 -3.55 -0.66
C ALA A 335 25.68 -3.26 0.65
N TYR A 336 25.02 -2.71 1.66
CA TYR A 336 25.64 -2.37 2.93
C TYR A 336 26.16 -3.61 3.67
N ALA A 337 25.34 -4.67 3.73
CA ALA A 337 25.73 -5.94 4.34
C ALA A 337 26.95 -6.55 3.65
N ARG A 338 27.07 -6.39 2.32
CA ARG A 338 28.22 -6.86 1.57
C ARG A 338 29.49 -6.09 1.90
N ILE A 339 29.43 -4.75 1.95
CA ILE A 339 30.64 -3.91 2.09
C ILE A 339 31.10 -3.69 3.54
N ARG A 340 30.17 -3.74 4.51
CA ARG A 340 30.50 -3.48 5.91
C ARG A 340 31.20 -4.70 6.48
N GLU A 341 32.40 -4.51 7.02
CA GLU A 341 33.11 -5.56 7.74
C GLU A 341 33.07 -5.33 9.25
N GLN A 342 32.85 -6.40 10.02
CA GLN A 342 33.01 -6.47 11.48
C GLN A 342 33.63 -7.82 11.83
N PHE A 343 34.42 -7.87 12.91
CA PHE A 343 35.14 -9.09 13.31
C PHE A 343 35.98 -9.72 12.18
N GLY A 344 36.51 -8.88 11.28
CA GLY A 344 37.39 -9.28 10.17
C GLY A 344 36.70 -9.90 8.94
N ILE A 345 35.36 -9.89 8.88
CA ILE A 345 34.59 -10.39 7.73
C ILE A 345 33.41 -9.47 7.40
N SER A 346 32.91 -9.58 6.17
CA SER A 346 31.65 -8.92 5.75
C SER A 346 30.49 -9.32 6.65
N ILE A 347 29.66 -8.37 7.06
CA ILE A 347 28.53 -8.65 7.95
C ILE A 347 27.47 -9.55 7.30
N SER A 348 27.44 -9.60 5.97
CA SER A 348 26.62 -10.55 5.20
C SER A 348 26.93 -12.04 5.48
N LYS A 349 28.02 -12.34 6.20
CA LYS A 349 28.41 -13.71 6.57
C LYS A 349 27.90 -14.14 7.96
N PHE A 350 27.22 -13.26 8.69
CA PHE A 350 26.60 -13.62 9.96
C PHE A 350 25.14 -14.04 9.74
N GLU A 351 24.77 -15.23 10.17
CA GLU A 351 23.39 -15.75 10.03
C GLU A 351 22.33 -14.83 10.66
N GLY A 352 22.69 -14.14 11.75
CA GLY A 352 21.82 -13.13 12.37
C GLY A 352 21.54 -11.90 11.50
N VAL A 353 22.35 -11.63 10.48
CA VAL A 353 22.10 -10.62 9.43
C VAL A 353 21.35 -11.25 8.24
N GLU A 354 21.65 -12.51 7.91
CA GLU A 354 21.00 -13.22 6.80
C GLU A 354 19.48 -13.38 7.01
N GLU A 355 19.04 -13.68 8.23
CA GLU A 355 17.61 -13.84 8.54
C GLU A 355 16.76 -12.59 8.21
N PRO A 356 17.05 -11.39 8.78
CA PRO A 356 16.34 -10.17 8.41
C PRO A 356 16.57 -9.78 6.95
N LEU A 357 17.76 -9.99 6.38
CA LEU A 357 18.02 -9.68 4.97
C LEU A 357 17.15 -10.53 4.02
N ALA A 358 16.99 -11.82 4.28
CA ALA A 358 16.11 -12.70 3.51
C ALA A 358 14.65 -12.24 3.59
N ARG A 359 14.21 -11.75 4.76
CA ARG A 359 12.86 -11.20 4.95
C ARG A 359 12.66 -9.91 4.14
N ILE A 360 13.65 -9.03 4.08
CA ILE A 360 13.61 -7.84 3.22
C ILE A 360 13.49 -8.24 1.75
N VAL A 361 14.34 -9.16 1.27
CA VAL A 361 14.37 -9.62 -0.13
C VAL A 361 13.04 -10.26 -0.53
N ALA A 362 12.54 -11.20 0.27
CA ALA A 362 11.29 -11.87 -0.02
C ALA A 362 10.08 -10.93 0.05
N THR A 363 10.11 -9.94 0.95
CA THR A 363 9.10 -8.89 1.01
C THR A 363 9.08 -8.05 -0.26
N ALA A 364 10.25 -7.60 -0.75
CA ALA A 364 10.35 -6.89 -2.03
C ALA A 364 9.78 -7.72 -3.18
N TYR A 365 10.12 -9.02 -3.24
CA TYR A 365 9.61 -9.93 -4.26
C TYR A 365 8.08 -10.07 -4.21
N GLN A 366 7.52 -10.31 -3.02
CA GLN A 366 6.08 -10.56 -2.81
C GLN A 366 5.24 -9.30 -3.06
N LEU A 367 5.67 -8.14 -2.56
CA LEU A 367 4.92 -6.89 -2.73
C LEU A 367 4.89 -6.46 -4.19
N ASP A 368 6.00 -6.58 -4.91
CA ASP A 368 6.04 -6.25 -6.33
C ASP A 368 5.16 -7.21 -7.15
N ALA A 369 5.18 -8.51 -6.84
CA ALA A 369 4.30 -9.50 -7.47
C ALA A 369 2.81 -9.15 -7.28
N ALA A 370 2.41 -8.86 -6.05
CA ALA A 370 1.02 -8.55 -5.70
C ALA A 370 0.55 -7.21 -6.28
N ARG A 371 1.42 -6.19 -6.30
CA ARG A 371 1.15 -4.90 -6.94
C ARG A 371 0.93 -5.05 -8.44
N ARG A 372 1.82 -5.77 -9.14
CA ARG A 372 1.68 -6.04 -10.60
C ARG A 372 0.38 -6.76 -10.91
N LEU A 373 0.02 -7.78 -10.13
CA LEU A 373 -1.23 -8.51 -10.31
C LEU A 373 -2.46 -7.61 -10.09
N THR A 374 -2.44 -6.78 -9.05
CA THR A 374 -3.52 -5.83 -8.75
C THR A 374 -3.68 -4.81 -9.89
N CYS A 375 -2.57 -4.27 -10.39
CA CYS A 375 -2.58 -3.34 -11.52
C CYS A 375 -3.06 -4.01 -12.81
N ALA A 376 -2.75 -5.28 -13.04
CA ALA A 376 -3.27 -6.03 -14.19
C ALA A 376 -4.80 -6.13 -14.15
N ALA A 377 -5.39 -6.33 -12.97
CA ALA A 377 -6.85 -6.32 -12.79
C ALA A 377 -7.44 -4.94 -13.13
N LEU A 378 -6.84 -3.89 -12.58
CA LEU A 378 -7.29 -2.50 -12.77
C LEU A 378 -7.16 -2.06 -14.23
N ASN A 379 -6.07 -2.42 -14.91
CA ASN A 379 -5.89 -2.17 -16.35
C ASN A 379 -6.97 -2.86 -17.19
N ALA A 380 -7.48 -4.02 -16.74
CA ALA A 380 -8.58 -4.73 -17.40
C ALA A 380 -9.97 -4.17 -17.06
N GLY A 381 -10.06 -3.06 -16.33
CA GLY A 381 -11.31 -2.42 -15.93
C GLY A 381 -12.01 -3.08 -14.73
N VAL A 382 -11.34 -4.02 -14.04
CA VAL A 382 -11.85 -4.64 -12.82
C VAL A 382 -11.51 -3.75 -11.62
N HIS A 383 -12.45 -3.52 -10.71
CA HIS A 383 -12.25 -2.71 -9.50
C HIS A 383 -12.28 -3.56 -8.22
N PRO A 384 -11.26 -4.39 -7.93
CA PRO A 384 -11.35 -5.41 -6.89
C PRO A 384 -11.18 -4.82 -5.48
N ALA A 385 -12.26 -4.32 -4.88
CA ALA A 385 -12.23 -3.55 -3.62
C ALA A 385 -11.60 -4.31 -2.44
N VAL A 386 -11.87 -5.62 -2.31
CA VAL A 386 -11.28 -6.47 -1.26
C VAL A 386 -9.78 -6.60 -1.45
N ILE A 387 -9.34 -6.87 -2.68
CA ILE A 387 -7.93 -6.98 -3.04
C ILE A 387 -7.19 -5.67 -2.82
N SER A 388 -7.79 -4.53 -3.20
CA SER A 388 -7.23 -3.21 -2.89
C SER A 388 -7.07 -3.00 -1.38
N GLY A 389 -8.04 -3.44 -0.57
CA GLY A 389 -7.94 -3.43 0.89
C GLY A 389 -6.80 -4.31 1.42
N ILE A 390 -6.65 -5.53 0.87
CA ILE A 390 -5.52 -6.44 1.17
C ILE A 390 -4.21 -5.75 0.84
N MET A 391 -4.08 -5.17 -0.34
CA MET A 391 -2.85 -4.50 -0.79
C MET A 391 -2.51 -3.32 0.10
N LYS A 392 -3.46 -2.43 0.42
CA LYS A 392 -3.21 -1.31 1.31
C LYS A 392 -2.69 -1.77 2.68
N LEU A 393 -3.37 -2.74 3.29
CA LEU A 393 -3.01 -3.27 4.61
C LEU A 393 -1.64 -3.94 4.58
N HIS A 394 -1.48 -4.92 3.71
CA HIS A 394 -0.34 -5.84 3.75
C HIS A 394 0.90 -5.29 3.08
N ALA A 395 0.78 -4.40 2.10
CA ALA A 395 1.94 -3.73 1.53
C ALA A 395 2.57 -2.77 2.54
N THR A 396 1.76 -1.94 3.20
CA THR A 396 2.28 -0.98 4.19
C THR A 396 2.86 -1.67 5.43
N GLU A 397 2.20 -2.73 5.92
CA GLU A 397 2.69 -3.49 7.08
C GLU A 397 3.98 -4.25 6.79
N ARG A 398 4.08 -4.91 5.63
CA ARG A 398 5.30 -5.61 5.24
C ARG A 398 6.45 -4.65 4.94
N MET A 399 6.15 -3.50 4.33
CA MET A 399 7.14 -2.42 4.16
C MET A 399 7.68 -1.98 5.53
N ARG A 400 6.82 -1.75 6.53
CA ARG A 400 7.26 -1.39 7.88
C ARG A 400 8.31 -2.37 8.40
N ILE A 401 7.99 -3.68 8.38
CA ILE A 401 8.90 -4.72 8.85
C ILE A 401 10.22 -4.71 8.06
N ALA A 402 10.17 -4.59 6.73
CA ALA A 402 11.38 -4.56 5.90
C ALA A 402 12.24 -3.32 6.14
N ILE A 403 11.65 -2.16 6.43
CA ILE A 403 12.39 -0.96 6.79
C ILE A 403 12.99 -1.10 8.20
N ASP A 404 12.25 -1.63 9.17
CA ASP A 404 12.75 -1.88 10.53
C ASP A 404 13.97 -2.84 10.49
N ASP A 405 13.87 -3.93 9.72
CA ASP A 405 14.99 -4.86 9.49
C ASP A 405 16.19 -4.17 8.83
N ALA A 406 15.94 -3.26 7.89
CA ALA A 406 17.01 -2.51 7.23
C ALA A 406 17.70 -1.56 8.22
N MET A 407 16.94 -0.90 9.11
CA MET A 407 17.49 -0.06 10.17
C MET A 407 18.38 -0.89 11.11
N ASP A 408 17.94 -2.09 11.50
CA ASP A 408 18.70 -2.99 12.38
C ASP A 408 20.02 -3.44 11.75
N ILE A 409 20.01 -3.82 10.47
CA ILE A 409 21.23 -4.27 9.76
C ILE A 409 22.23 -3.12 9.56
N HIS A 410 21.75 -1.89 9.31
CA HIS A 410 22.62 -0.72 9.15
C HIS A 410 23.10 -0.15 10.50
N GLY A 411 22.35 -0.38 11.58
CA GLY A 411 22.65 0.05 12.93
C GLY A 411 22.87 1.56 13.04
N GLY A 412 23.99 1.97 13.64
CA GLY A 412 24.35 3.37 13.89
C GLY A 412 24.24 4.27 12.65
N LYS A 413 24.54 3.75 11.45
CA LYS A 413 24.47 4.54 10.21
C LYS A 413 23.06 5.06 9.92
N ALA A 414 22.05 4.22 10.14
CA ALA A 414 20.68 4.55 9.74
C ALA A 414 19.95 5.44 10.76
N VAL A 415 20.46 5.55 11.99
CA VAL A 415 19.84 6.38 13.05
C VAL A 415 20.44 7.78 13.17
N ILE A 416 21.57 8.07 12.53
CA ILE A 416 22.15 9.43 12.47
C ILE A 416 21.56 10.16 11.27
N ASP A 417 20.77 11.20 11.50
CA ASP A 417 20.20 12.02 10.43
C ASP A 417 21.28 12.85 9.71
N GLY A 418 21.19 12.96 8.39
CA GLY A 418 22.10 13.76 7.57
C GLY A 418 22.05 13.37 6.08
N PRO A 419 22.73 14.12 5.20
CA PRO A 419 22.79 13.82 3.76
C PRO A 419 23.27 12.41 3.40
N GLN A 420 24.05 11.76 4.28
CA GLN A 420 24.57 10.40 4.06
C GLN A 420 23.60 9.31 4.50
N ASN A 421 22.50 9.66 5.19
CA ASN A 421 21.50 8.73 5.65
C ASN A 421 20.34 8.63 4.65
N TYR A 422 20.27 7.49 3.97
CA TYR A 422 19.25 7.19 2.97
C TYR A 422 18.05 6.38 3.49
N LEU A 423 18.07 5.91 4.75
CA LEU A 423 16.97 5.12 5.34
C LEU A 423 16.15 5.89 6.37
N GLY A 424 16.77 6.79 7.12
CA GLY A 424 16.16 7.43 8.29
C GLY A 424 14.87 8.20 7.96
N ASN A 425 14.83 8.92 6.83
CA ASN A 425 13.61 9.62 6.43
C ASN A 425 12.50 8.65 6.00
N LEU A 426 12.85 7.61 5.24
CA LEU A 426 11.90 6.57 4.81
C LEU A 426 11.28 5.88 6.03
N HIS A 427 12.09 5.51 7.03
CA HIS A 427 11.62 4.94 8.30
C HIS A 427 10.67 5.89 9.04
N ARG A 428 11.01 7.18 9.13
CA ARG A 428 10.12 8.20 9.75
C ARG A 428 8.78 8.36 9.02
N ALA A 429 8.74 8.12 7.70
CA ALA A 429 7.52 8.23 6.90
C ALA A 429 6.56 7.03 7.07
N VAL A 430 7.06 5.85 7.45
CA VAL A 430 6.27 4.59 7.53
C VAL A 430 4.93 4.73 8.25
N PRO A 431 4.82 5.38 9.43
CA PRO A 431 3.55 5.48 10.16
C PRO A 431 2.44 6.19 9.37
N VAL A 432 2.79 7.08 8.43
CA VAL A 432 1.82 7.81 7.61
C VAL A 432 1.02 6.83 6.74
N GLY A 433 1.70 6.02 5.91
CA GLY A 433 1.04 5.07 5.01
C GLY A 433 0.20 4.01 5.72
N ILE A 434 0.58 3.64 6.95
CA ILE A 434 -0.17 2.70 7.79
C ILE A 434 -1.52 3.31 8.24
N THR A 435 -1.53 4.62 8.47
CA THR A 435 -2.65 5.34 9.08
C THR A 435 -3.64 5.88 8.06
N VAL A 436 -3.16 6.45 6.95
CA VAL A 436 -4.02 7.10 5.94
C VAL A 436 -4.75 6.09 5.05
N GLU A 437 -5.71 6.58 4.25
CA GLU A 437 -6.56 5.78 3.35
C GLU A 437 -7.33 4.62 4.04
N GLY A 438 -7.57 4.76 5.34
CA GLY A 438 -8.17 3.74 6.20
C GLY A 438 -7.11 3.00 6.99
N ALA A 439 -7.03 3.28 8.29
CA ALA A 439 -6.02 2.70 9.18
C ALA A 439 -5.98 1.16 9.07
N ASN A 440 -4.78 0.58 9.12
CA ASN A 440 -4.61 -0.87 8.97
C ASN A 440 -5.49 -1.69 9.94
N ILE A 441 -5.72 -1.18 11.15
CA ILE A 441 -6.60 -1.81 12.14
C ILE A 441 -8.05 -1.93 11.60
N LEU A 442 -8.61 -0.84 11.09
CA LEU A 442 -9.95 -0.83 10.51
C LEU A 442 -10.02 -1.71 9.25
N THR A 443 -9.05 -1.56 8.36
CA THR A 443 -9.00 -2.33 7.10
C THR A 443 -8.94 -3.83 7.37
N ARG A 444 -8.08 -4.26 8.30
CA ARG A 444 -7.91 -5.67 8.68
C ARG A 444 -9.16 -6.25 9.32
N ASN A 445 -9.78 -5.53 10.25
CA ASN A 445 -10.86 -6.08 11.06
C ASN A 445 -12.24 -6.02 10.37
N LEU A 446 -12.50 -4.96 9.59
CA LEU A 446 -13.83 -4.66 9.04
C LEU A 446 -13.93 -4.84 7.52
N ILE A 447 -12.89 -4.51 6.75
CA ILE A 447 -12.97 -4.46 5.28
C ILE A 447 -12.60 -5.80 4.65
N VAL A 448 -11.39 -6.31 4.90
CA VAL A 448 -10.81 -7.45 4.15
C VAL A 448 -11.71 -8.69 4.21
N PHE A 449 -12.18 -9.06 5.40
CA PHE A 449 -13.07 -10.22 5.54
C PHE A 449 -14.52 -9.84 5.74
N GLY A 450 -14.85 -8.81 6.53
CA GLY A 450 -16.24 -8.46 6.82
C GLY A 450 -17.06 -8.15 5.57
N GLN A 451 -16.53 -7.30 4.69
CA GLN A 451 -17.16 -6.97 3.41
C GLN A 451 -16.81 -8.02 2.34
N GLY A 452 -15.56 -8.51 2.35
CA GLY A 452 -15.10 -9.50 1.37
C GLY A 452 -15.79 -10.86 1.45
N ALA A 453 -16.11 -11.36 2.64
CA ALA A 453 -16.79 -12.64 2.81
C ALA A 453 -18.24 -12.60 2.33
N ILE A 454 -18.92 -11.46 2.41
CA ILE A 454 -20.29 -11.35 1.87
C ILE A 454 -20.25 -11.29 0.35
N ARG A 455 -19.31 -10.49 -0.18
CA ARG A 455 -19.24 -10.20 -1.61
C ARG A 455 -18.62 -11.33 -2.42
N ALA A 456 -17.49 -11.86 -1.96
CA ALA A 456 -16.72 -12.88 -2.66
C ALA A 456 -17.24 -14.31 -2.44
N HIS A 457 -18.13 -14.53 -1.46
CA HIS A 457 -18.76 -15.83 -1.28
C HIS A 457 -19.77 -16.11 -2.42
N PRO A 458 -19.73 -17.29 -3.07
CA PRO A 458 -20.48 -17.55 -4.30
C PRO A 458 -22.02 -17.46 -4.20
N TYR A 459 -22.59 -17.54 -3.00
CA TYR A 459 -24.04 -17.62 -2.80
C TYR A 459 -24.61 -16.68 -1.75
N LEU A 460 -23.78 -16.02 -0.92
CA LEU A 460 -24.28 -15.35 0.28
C LEU A 460 -25.04 -14.06 -0.06
N LEU A 461 -24.51 -13.28 -1.00
CA LEU A 461 -25.15 -12.05 -1.47
C LEU A 461 -26.51 -12.35 -2.13
N ASP A 462 -26.60 -13.40 -2.94
CA ASP A 462 -27.86 -13.83 -3.57
C ASP A 462 -28.91 -14.23 -2.54
N GLU A 463 -28.51 -14.96 -1.48
CA GLU A 463 -29.40 -15.33 -0.37
C GLU A 463 -29.89 -14.10 0.40
N MET A 464 -28.99 -13.16 0.70
CA MET A 464 -29.34 -11.92 1.39
C MET A 464 -30.30 -11.06 0.56
N ASN A 465 -30.04 -10.89 -0.74
CA ASN A 465 -30.92 -10.18 -1.66
C ASN A 465 -32.29 -10.84 -1.76
N ALA A 466 -32.35 -12.17 -1.80
CA ALA A 466 -33.60 -12.92 -1.83
C ALA A 466 -34.42 -12.78 -0.53
N LEU A 467 -33.75 -12.66 0.62
CA LEU A 467 -34.40 -12.42 1.92
C LEU A 467 -34.92 -10.98 2.08
N ALA A 468 -34.21 -10.02 1.48
CA ALA A 468 -34.58 -8.61 1.46
C ALA A 468 -35.68 -8.27 0.45
N ASP A 469 -36.06 -9.21 -0.42
CA ASP A 469 -37.07 -8.98 -1.46
C ASP A 469 -38.43 -8.58 -0.84
N THR A 470 -39.00 -7.51 -1.40
CA THR A 470 -40.33 -6.99 -1.05
C THR A 470 -41.44 -7.94 -1.48
N ASP A 471 -41.25 -8.69 -2.58
CA ASP A 471 -42.12 -9.78 -2.99
C ASP A 471 -41.70 -11.09 -2.31
N ARG A 472 -42.55 -11.56 -1.40
CA ARG A 472 -42.27 -12.73 -0.57
C ARG A 472 -42.20 -14.04 -1.34
N GLU A 473 -43.01 -14.24 -2.38
CA GLU A 473 -43.01 -15.49 -3.15
C GLU A 473 -41.82 -15.53 -4.12
N ARG A 474 -41.49 -14.38 -4.72
CA ARG A 474 -40.29 -14.22 -5.54
C ARG A 474 -39.02 -14.43 -4.70
N GLY A 475 -38.93 -13.76 -3.55
CA GLY A 475 -37.84 -13.91 -2.60
C GLY A 475 -37.67 -15.35 -2.11
N LEU A 476 -38.76 -16.02 -1.74
CA LEU A 476 -38.72 -17.44 -1.32
C LEU A 476 -38.20 -18.36 -2.44
N THR A 477 -38.59 -18.11 -3.68
CA THR A 477 -38.15 -18.91 -4.84
C THR A 477 -36.67 -18.67 -5.17
N ALA A 478 -36.22 -17.42 -5.12
CA ALA A 478 -34.81 -17.07 -5.29
C ALA A 478 -33.95 -17.67 -4.17
N PHE A 479 -34.41 -17.57 -2.92
CA PHE A 479 -33.73 -18.13 -1.75
C PHE A 479 -33.63 -19.66 -1.82
N ASP A 480 -34.70 -20.38 -2.19
CA ASP A 480 -34.66 -21.84 -2.36
C ASP A 480 -33.60 -22.28 -3.39
N LYS A 481 -33.45 -21.51 -4.47
CA LYS A 481 -32.43 -21.80 -5.49
C LYS A 481 -31.02 -21.55 -4.96
N ALA A 482 -30.78 -20.41 -4.32
CA ALA A 482 -29.47 -20.01 -3.82
C ALA A 482 -29.02 -20.90 -2.65
N PHE A 483 -29.89 -21.06 -1.63
CA PHE A 483 -29.61 -21.83 -0.42
C PHE A 483 -29.23 -23.29 -0.69
N TRP A 484 -29.97 -23.99 -1.57
CA TRP A 484 -29.66 -25.39 -1.85
C TRP A 484 -28.42 -25.56 -2.73
N LYS A 485 -28.05 -24.55 -3.55
CA LYS A 485 -26.75 -24.53 -4.23
C LYS A 485 -25.62 -24.33 -3.23
N HIS A 486 -25.79 -23.43 -2.27
CA HIS A 486 -24.84 -23.20 -1.18
C HIS A 486 -24.64 -24.48 -0.35
N VAL A 487 -25.71 -25.17 0.07
CA VAL A 487 -25.59 -26.46 0.79
C VAL A 487 -24.79 -27.49 -0.01
N GLY A 488 -25.06 -27.61 -1.32
CA GLY A 488 -24.29 -28.49 -2.21
C GLY A 488 -22.82 -28.09 -2.29
N HIS A 489 -22.55 -26.80 -2.45
CA HIS A 489 -21.19 -26.25 -2.46
C HIS A 489 -20.44 -26.53 -1.16
N SER A 490 -21.02 -26.25 0.00
CA SER A 490 -20.38 -26.49 1.29
C SER A 490 -20.10 -27.98 1.52
N PHE A 491 -20.97 -28.88 1.03
CA PHE A 491 -20.72 -30.32 1.09
C PHE A 491 -19.54 -30.76 0.19
N GLU A 492 -19.46 -30.24 -1.04
CA GLU A 492 -18.31 -30.49 -1.92
C GLU A 492 -17.01 -29.93 -1.33
N THR A 493 -17.06 -28.72 -0.78
CA THR A 493 -15.93 -28.06 -0.12
C THR A 493 -15.50 -28.83 1.13
N LEU A 494 -16.42 -29.40 1.90
CA LEU A 494 -16.12 -30.31 3.00
C LEU A 494 -15.32 -31.53 2.54
N LEU A 495 -15.77 -32.22 1.48
CA LEU A 495 -15.07 -33.39 0.94
C LEU A 495 -13.68 -33.03 0.40
N ARG A 496 -13.56 -31.89 -0.30
CA ARG A 496 -12.28 -31.36 -0.80
C ARG A 496 -11.33 -31.03 0.35
N ALA A 497 -11.81 -30.28 1.35
CA ALA A 497 -11.01 -29.88 2.51
C ALA A 497 -10.53 -31.11 3.28
N PHE A 498 -11.41 -32.08 3.55
CA PHE A 498 -11.05 -33.34 4.18
C PHE A 498 -9.97 -34.09 3.37
N GLY A 499 -10.23 -34.39 2.10
CA GLY A 499 -9.30 -35.15 1.26
C GLY A 499 -7.94 -34.47 1.10
N ARG A 500 -7.93 -33.14 0.86
CA ARG A 500 -6.69 -32.37 0.67
C ARG A 500 -5.92 -32.19 1.98
N SER A 501 -6.58 -32.01 3.11
CA SER A 501 -5.88 -31.86 4.39
C SER A 501 -5.25 -33.16 4.88
N TRP A 502 -5.94 -34.29 4.72
CA TRP A 502 -5.41 -35.60 5.12
C TRP A 502 -4.29 -36.12 4.21
N THR A 503 -4.25 -35.68 2.95
CA THR A 503 -3.21 -36.05 1.98
C THR A 503 -2.13 -34.99 1.81
N PHE A 504 -2.13 -33.94 2.66
CA PHE A 504 -1.23 -32.79 2.52
C PHE A 504 -1.24 -32.17 1.11
N GLY A 505 -2.39 -32.16 0.44
CA GLY A 505 -2.59 -31.55 -0.86
C GLY A 505 -2.14 -32.42 -2.05
N ALA A 506 -1.80 -33.70 -1.86
CA ALA A 506 -1.27 -34.56 -2.92
C ALA A 506 -2.11 -34.57 -4.22
N PHE A 507 -3.44 -34.52 -4.09
CA PHE A 507 -4.39 -34.51 -5.21
C PHE A 507 -5.07 -33.14 -5.43
N ALA A 508 -4.56 -32.09 -4.80
CA ALA A 508 -5.10 -30.76 -5.00
C ALA A 508 -4.77 -30.26 -6.42
N PRO A 509 -5.67 -29.47 -7.05
CA PRO A 509 -5.43 -28.98 -8.40
C PRO A 509 -4.18 -28.10 -8.44
N ALA A 510 -3.37 -28.29 -9.47
CA ALA A 510 -2.20 -27.46 -9.75
C ALA A 510 -1.94 -27.49 -11.26
N PRO A 511 -1.48 -26.36 -11.84
CA PRO A 511 -0.97 -26.36 -13.20
C PRO A 511 0.36 -27.13 -13.27
N ASP A 512 0.81 -27.46 -14.48
CA ASP A 512 2.18 -27.93 -14.69
C ASP A 512 3.17 -26.80 -14.46
N ALA A 513 3.65 -26.68 -13.23
CA ALA A 513 4.49 -25.59 -12.74
C ALA A 513 5.85 -26.08 -12.21
N GLY A 514 6.36 -27.23 -12.68
CA GLY A 514 7.67 -27.74 -12.28
C GLY A 514 7.90 -27.73 -10.76
N GLU A 515 9.01 -27.12 -10.32
CA GLU A 515 9.39 -27.00 -8.89
C GLU A 515 8.38 -26.23 -8.04
N ALA A 516 7.55 -25.35 -8.64
CA ALA A 516 6.51 -24.60 -7.93
C ALA A 516 5.16 -25.34 -7.85
N MET A 517 4.99 -26.48 -8.52
CA MET A 517 3.75 -27.27 -8.49
C MET A 517 3.27 -27.62 -7.06
N PRO A 518 4.14 -28.02 -6.11
CA PRO A 518 3.73 -28.27 -4.73
C PRO A 518 3.10 -27.06 -4.05
N PHE A 519 3.53 -25.83 -4.39
CA PHE A 519 2.99 -24.61 -3.81
C PHE A 519 1.54 -24.36 -4.24
N TYR A 520 1.21 -24.56 -5.51
CA TYR A 520 -0.17 -24.50 -6.01
C TYR A 520 -1.09 -25.52 -5.32
N ARG A 521 -0.57 -26.75 -5.09
CA ARG A 521 -1.30 -27.79 -4.36
C ARG A 521 -1.59 -27.37 -2.91
N GLN A 522 -0.61 -26.79 -2.23
CA GLN A 522 -0.80 -26.28 -0.87
C GLN A 522 -1.80 -25.14 -0.82
N LEU A 523 -1.73 -24.15 -1.73
CA LEU A 523 -2.71 -23.07 -1.78
C LEU A 523 -4.13 -23.58 -2.05
N SER A 524 -4.28 -24.60 -2.89
CA SER A 524 -5.58 -25.25 -3.15
C SER A 524 -6.11 -26.02 -1.94
N ARG A 525 -5.22 -26.60 -1.12
CA ARG A 525 -5.57 -27.19 0.18
C ARG A 525 -6.05 -26.12 1.14
N TYR A 526 -5.30 -25.03 1.27
CA TYR A 526 -5.63 -23.94 2.19
C TYR A 526 -6.88 -23.16 1.79
N SER A 527 -7.11 -22.93 0.50
CA SER A 527 -8.35 -22.32 0.01
C SER A 527 -9.57 -23.17 0.38
N ALA A 528 -9.51 -24.51 0.22
CA ALA A 528 -10.60 -25.40 0.64
C ALA A 528 -10.84 -25.35 2.16
N ALA A 529 -9.77 -25.38 2.95
CA ALA A 529 -9.84 -25.26 4.40
C ALA A 529 -10.43 -23.91 4.85
N PHE A 530 -9.98 -22.82 4.21
CA PHE A 530 -10.45 -21.47 4.44
C PHE A 530 -11.94 -21.33 4.14
N ALA A 531 -12.38 -21.73 2.94
CA ALA A 531 -13.77 -21.67 2.51
C ALA A 531 -14.69 -22.44 3.46
N LEU A 532 -14.33 -23.69 3.81
CA LEU A 532 -15.11 -24.48 4.76
C LEU A 532 -15.21 -23.80 6.15
N CYS A 533 -14.10 -23.28 6.66
CA CYS A 533 -14.10 -22.60 7.96
C CYS A 533 -14.92 -21.32 7.91
N ALA A 534 -14.87 -20.58 6.80
CA ALA A 534 -15.65 -19.36 6.59
C ALA A 534 -17.15 -19.67 6.54
N ASP A 535 -17.58 -20.67 5.75
CA ASP A 535 -18.96 -21.14 5.67
C ASP A 535 -19.50 -21.52 7.05
N MET A 536 -18.74 -22.32 7.80
CA MET A 536 -19.15 -22.76 9.13
C MET A 536 -19.18 -21.61 10.14
N ALA A 537 -18.28 -20.63 10.04
CA ALA A 537 -18.30 -19.44 10.88
C ALA A 537 -19.52 -18.55 10.56
N LEU A 538 -19.82 -18.35 9.28
CA LEU A 538 -21.00 -17.61 8.83
C LEU A 538 -22.30 -18.33 9.26
N LEU A 539 -22.37 -19.65 9.11
CA LEU A 539 -23.52 -20.46 9.52
C LEU A 539 -23.75 -20.41 11.04
N THR A 540 -22.69 -20.49 11.83
CA THR A 540 -22.81 -20.57 13.31
C THR A 540 -22.93 -19.22 14.00
N LEU A 541 -22.40 -18.14 13.41
CA LEU A 541 -22.38 -16.81 14.02
C LEU A 541 -23.28 -15.79 13.30
N GLY A 542 -23.64 -16.02 12.04
CA GLY A 542 -24.42 -15.09 11.23
C GLY A 542 -23.84 -13.67 11.27
N GLY A 543 -24.72 -12.67 11.43
CA GLY A 543 -24.31 -11.26 11.55
C GLY A 543 -23.44 -10.95 12.77
N ALA A 544 -23.35 -11.83 13.77
CA ALA A 544 -22.44 -11.64 14.91
C ALA A 544 -20.97 -11.79 14.53
N LEU A 545 -20.65 -12.42 13.39
CA LEU A 545 -19.27 -12.55 12.89
C LEU A 545 -18.63 -11.17 12.64
N LYS A 546 -19.39 -10.21 12.11
CA LYS A 546 -18.94 -8.82 11.91
C LYS A 546 -18.53 -8.15 13.23
N ARG A 547 -19.20 -8.48 14.33
CA ARG A 547 -18.88 -7.97 15.69
C ARG A 547 -17.71 -8.72 16.34
N LYS A 548 -17.30 -9.88 15.81
CA LYS A 548 -16.17 -10.66 16.28
C LYS A 548 -14.91 -10.27 15.51
N GLU A 549 -14.50 -9.02 15.65
CA GLU A 549 -13.40 -8.42 14.87
C GLU A 549 -12.12 -9.25 14.85
N MET A 550 -11.70 -9.82 15.98
CA MET A 550 -10.51 -10.69 16.03
C MET A 550 -10.64 -11.95 15.17
N LEU A 551 -11.83 -12.54 15.11
CA LEU A 551 -12.08 -13.74 14.31
C LEU A 551 -12.15 -13.39 12.82
N SER A 552 -12.89 -12.33 12.49
CA SER A 552 -12.96 -11.74 11.14
C SER A 552 -11.56 -11.43 10.60
N ALA A 553 -10.73 -10.78 11.42
CA ALA A 553 -9.38 -10.41 11.06
C ALA A 553 -8.48 -11.60 10.74
N ARG A 554 -8.58 -12.71 11.50
CA ARG A 554 -7.81 -13.92 11.23
C ARG A 554 -8.20 -14.58 9.92
N PHE A 555 -9.49 -14.56 9.56
CA PHE A 555 -9.91 -14.99 8.23
C PHE A 555 -9.37 -14.06 7.14
N GLY A 556 -9.40 -12.75 7.39
CA GLY A 556 -8.81 -11.74 6.51
C GLY A 556 -7.33 -12.00 6.26
N ASP A 557 -6.56 -12.30 7.30
CA ASP A 557 -5.13 -12.65 7.18
C ASP A 557 -4.92 -13.88 6.27
N ILE A 558 -5.75 -14.92 6.38
CA ILE A 558 -5.63 -16.11 5.51
C ILE A 558 -5.94 -15.76 4.06
N LEU A 559 -7.03 -15.02 3.81
CA LEU A 559 -7.40 -14.58 2.47
C LEU A 559 -6.28 -13.74 1.84
N SER A 560 -5.70 -12.83 2.62
CA SER A 560 -4.56 -12.02 2.21
C SER A 560 -3.34 -12.86 1.84
N GLU A 561 -2.94 -13.83 2.66
CA GLU A 561 -1.84 -14.73 2.31
C GLU A 561 -2.13 -15.53 1.04
N LEU A 562 -3.35 -16.05 0.89
CA LEU A 562 -3.75 -16.77 -0.33
C LEU A 562 -3.59 -15.88 -1.58
N TYR A 563 -3.99 -14.60 -1.49
CA TYR A 563 -3.82 -13.63 -2.58
C TYR A 563 -2.34 -13.34 -2.87
N LEU A 564 -1.57 -12.96 -1.85
CA LEU A 564 -0.16 -12.56 -1.99
C LEU A 564 0.72 -13.71 -2.51
N LEU A 565 0.48 -14.94 -2.06
CA LEU A 565 1.17 -16.12 -2.54
C LEU A 565 0.73 -16.49 -3.97
N SER A 566 -0.55 -16.34 -4.31
CA SER A 566 -1.01 -16.50 -5.70
C SER A 566 -0.30 -15.52 -6.63
N ALA A 567 -0.12 -14.27 -6.18
CA ALA A 567 0.60 -13.26 -6.95
C ALA A 567 2.09 -13.60 -7.12
N ALA A 568 2.77 -14.07 -6.07
CA ALA A 568 4.17 -14.51 -6.17
C ALA A 568 4.36 -15.67 -7.16
N LEU A 569 3.44 -16.66 -7.17
CA LEU A 569 3.46 -17.74 -8.15
C LEU A 569 3.18 -17.25 -9.57
N LYS A 570 2.25 -16.31 -9.72
CA LYS A 570 1.95 -15.70 -11.01
C LYS A 570 3.14 -14.92 -11.55
N ARG A 571 3.81 -14.10 -10.73
CA ARG A 571 5.05 -13.42 -11.10
C ARG A 571 6.11 -14.40 -11.59
N TRP A 572 6.37 -15.46 -10.81
CA TRP A 572 7.33 -16.49 -11.19
C TRP A 572 7.00 -17.12 -12.56
N GLN A 573 5.72 -17.40 -12.82
CA GLN A 573 5.27 -17.93 -14.12
C GLN A 573 5.42 -16.90 -15.26
N ASP A 574 5.01 -15.65 -15.01
CA ASP A 574 5.00 -14.53 -15.95
C ASP A 574 6.42 -14.12 -16.38
N GLU A 575 7.38 -14.18 -15.47
CA GLU A 575 8.79 -13.89 -15.73
C GLU A 575 9.55 -15.09 -16.32
N GLY A 576 8.86 -16.19 -16.64
CA GLY A 576 9.46 -17.35 -17.32
C GLY A 576 10.17 -18.35 -16.40
N ARG A 577 9.74 -18.44 -15.13
CA ARG A 577 10.23 -19.42 -14.13
C ARG A 577 11.72 -19.28 -13.83
N GLN A 578 12.14 -18.04 -13.59
CA GLN A 578 13.52 -17.70 -13.25
C GLN A 578 14.00 -18.55 -12.05
N LYS A 579 15.02 -19.37 -12.26
CA LYS A 579 15.53 -20.30 -11.23
C LYS A 579 16.28 -19.55 -10.14
N GLU A 580 16.94 -18.46 -10.53
CA GLU A 580 17.71 -17.60 -9.64
C GLU A 580 16.80 -16.96 -8.58
N ASP A 581 15.52 -16.74 -8.89
CA ASP A 581 14.57 -16.10 -7.99
C ASP A 581 13.82 -17.11 -7.10
N PHE A 582 14.03 -18.42 -7.33
CA PHE A 582 13.23 -19.47 -6.69
C PHE A 582 13.36 -19.46 -5.16
N ALA A 583 14.53 -19.10 -4.62
CA ALA A 583 14.72 -18.99 -3.17
C ALA A 583 13.82 -17.91 -2.54
N ALA A 584 13.60 -16.78 -3.23
CA ALA A 584 12.67 -15.75 -2.77
C ALA A 584 11.22 -16.25 -2.80
N LEU A 585 10.84 -16.96 -3.87
CA LEU A 585 9.52 -17.59 -3.97
C LEU A 585 9.30 -18.62 -2.86
N GLU A 586 10.25 -19.53 -2.65
CA GLU A 586 10.17 -20.57 -1.63
C GLU A 586 10.08 -19.97 -0.22
N TRP A 587 10.85 -18.91 0.05
CA TRP A 587 10.75 -18.17 1.31
C TRP A 587 9.34 -17.61 1.52
N CYS A 588 8.78 -16.96 0.49
CA CYS A 588 7.41 -16.41 0.54
C CYS A 588 6.40 -17.52 0.86
N MET A 589 6.48 -18.65 0.16
CA MET A 589 5.58 -19.80 0.37
C MET A 589 5.70 -20.36 1.78
N ALA A 590 6.90 -20.62 2.25
CA ALA A 590 7.12 -21.20 3.57
C ALA A 590 6.62 -20.29 4.70
N SER A 591 6.88 -18.98 4.59
CA SER A 591 6.41 -17.97 5.54
C SER A 591 4.87 -17.83 5.52
N GLY A 592 4.27 -17.68 4.34
CA GLY A 592 2.83 -17.54 4.20
C GLY A 592 2.05 -18.80 4.60
N PHE A 593 2.58 -20.00 4.31
CA PHE A 593 1.99 -21.26 4.77
C PHE A 593 2.01 -21.39 6.29
N ARG A 594 3.10 -20.98 6.96
CA ARG A 594 3.17 -20.89 8.42
C ARG A 594 2.09 -19.96 8.95
N THR A 595 1.94 -18.77 8.36
CA THR A 595 0.91 -17.82 8.75
C THR A 595 -0.49 -18.43 8.61
N ILE A 596 -0.82 -19.00 7.45
CA ILE A 596 -2.13 -19.61 7.20
C ILE A 596 -2.45 -20.72 8.23
N GLU A 597 -1.54 -21.68 8.45
CA GLU A 597 -1.79 -22.77 9.41
C GLU A 597 -1.96 -22.28 10.85
N ASN A 598 -1.21 -21.26 11.25
CA ASN A 598 -1.34 -20.64 12.57
C ASN A 598 -2.67 -19.89 12.70
N ARG A 599 -3.07 -19.12 11.69
CA ARG A 599 -4.37 -18.41 11.70
C ARG A 599 -5.54 -19.39 11.72
N LEU A 600 -5.47 -20.50 10.97
CA LEU A 600 -6.47 -21.58 11.04
C LEU A 600 -6.56 -22.17 12.46
N ALA A 601 -5.42 -22.49 13.07
CA ALA A 601 -5.40 -23.03 14.43
C ALA A 601 -6.02 -22.05 15.43
N GLU A 602 -5.73 -20.75 15.31
CA GLU A 602 -6.32 -19.72 16.15
C GLU A 602 -7.82 -19.53 15.93
N ILE A 603 -8.31 -19.62 14.69
CA ILE A 603 -9.73 -19.60 14.35
C ILE A 603 -10.44 -20.76 15.06
N LEU A 604 -9.92 -21.98 14.92
CA LEU A 604 -10.49 -23.18 15.53
C LEU A 604 -10.44 -23.12 17.07
N ALA A 605 -9.38 -22.54 17.64
CA ALA A 605 -9.27 -22.34 19.07
C ALA A 605 -10.33 -21.35 19.60
N ASN A 606 -10.71 -20.34 18.81
CA ASN A 606 -11.58 -19.24 19.23
C ASN A 606 -12.99 -19.28 18.65
N LEU A 607 -13.33 -20.30 17.85
CA LEU A 607 -14.69 -20.46 17.33
C LEU A 607 -15.64 -20.77 18.50
N PRO A 608 -16.72 -19.97 18.70
CA PRO A 608 -17.61 -20.13 19.85
C PRO A 608 -18.32 -21.49 19.90
N ASN A 609 -18.72 -22.01 18.74
CA ASN A 609 -19.28 -23.35 18.65
C ASN A 609 -18.17 -24.40 18.71
N ARG A 610 -17.90 -24.92 19.91
CA ARG A 610 -16.80 -25.88 20.15
C ARG A 610 -16.99 -27.21 19.43
N PHE A 611 -18.22 -27.67 19.25
CA PHE A 611 -18.50 -28.90 18.51
C PHE A 611 -18.07 -28.77 17.04
N VAL A 612 -18.49 -27.67 16.39
CA VAL A 612 -18.07 -27.35 15.02
C VAL A 612 -16.56 -27.15 14.94
N ALA A 613 -15.95 -26.49 15.94
CA ALA A 613 -14.50 -26.30 15.98
C ALA A 613 -13.70 -27.62 16.01
N VAL A 614 -14.15 -28.61 16.78
CA VAL A 614 -13.51 -29.93 16.87
C VAL A 614 -13.63 -30.68 15.55
N ILE A 615 -14.81 -30.66 14.92
CA ILE A 615 -15.02 -31.27 13.60
C ILE A 615 -14.13 -30.60 12.56
N LEU A 616 -14.15 -29.28 12.49
CA LEU A 616 -13.31 -28.53 11.55
C LEU A 616 -11.84 -28.83 11.77
N LYS A 617 -11.36 -28.91 13.02
CA LYS A 617 -9.98 -29.30 13.32
C LYS A 617 -9.63 -30.67 12.74
N LEU A 618 -10.50 -31.68 12.92
CA LEU A 618 -10.28 -33.01 12.35
C LEU A 618 -10.26 -32.99 10.82
N VAL A 619 -11.08 -32.14 10.20
CA VAL A 619 -11.19 -32.02 8.75
C VAL A 619 -10.01 -31.28 8.16
N VAL A 620 -9.75 -30.05 8.61
CA VAL A 620 -8.84 -29.11 7.94
C VAL A 620 -7.41 -29.17 8.49
N GLN A 621 -7.23 -29.57 9.75
CA GLN A 621 -5.96 -29.49 10.45
C GLN A 621 -5.76 -30.68 11.43
N PRO A 622 -5.85 -31.94 10.94
CA PRO A 622 -5.89 -33.14 11.80
C PRO A 622 -4.66 -33.28 12.71
N PHE A 623 -3.49 -32.79 12.27
CA PHE A 623 -2.23 -32.85 13.01
C PHE A 623 -1.81 -31.52 13.63
N GLY A 624 -2.69 -30.50 13.66
CA GLY A 624 -2.34 -29.15 14.11
C GLY A 624 -1.52 -28.34 13.09
N ALA A 625 -1.06 -27.16 13.50
CA ALA A 625 -0.15 -26.33 12.70
C ALA A 625 1.25 -26.93 12.76
N ARG A 626 1.83 -27.23 11.59
CA ARG A 626 3.10 -27.96 11.49
C ARG A 626 4.14 -27.24 10.63
N VAL A 627 3.73 -26.33 9.76
CA VAL A 627 4.68 -25.56 8.94
C VAL A 627 5.49 -24.62 9.85
N LEU A 628 6.82 -24.78 9.86
CA LEU A 628 7.74 -24.03 10.72
C LEU A 628 8.19 -22.69 10.12
N GLY A 629 8.03 -22.51 8.81
CA GLY A 629 8.55 -21.38 8.06
C GLY A 629 9.70 -21.78 7.12
N PRO A 630 10.42 -20.80 6.57
CA PRO A 630 11.58 -21.06 5.70
C PRO A 630 12.69 -21.78 6.48
N SER A 631 13.39 -22.70 5.82
CA SER A 631 14.58 -23.34 6.40
C SER A 631 15.79 -22.42 6.32
N ASP A 632 16.80 -22.62 7.18
CA ASP A 632 18.03 -21.84 7.19
C ASP A 632 18.72 -21.83 5.81
N ARG A 633 18.65 -22.94 5.07
CA ARG A 633 19.14 -23.02 3.68
C ARG A 633 18.41 -22.03 2.76
N VAL A 634 17.09 -21.97 2.84
CA VAL A 634 16.27 -21.06 2.02
C VAL A 634 16.53 -19.61 2.43
N VAL A 635 16.66 -19.35 3.74
CA VAL A 635 17.05 -18.04 4.27
C VAL A 635 18.38 -17.60 3.67
N HIS A 636 19.43 -18.42 3.79
CA HIS A 636 20.75 -18.14 3.24
C HIS A 636 20.71 -17.87 1.72
N GLN A 637 20.01 -18.72 0.96
CA GLN A 637 19.89 -18.57 -0.50
C GLN A 637 19.13 -17.30 -0.88
N CYS A 638 18.07 -16.95 -0.15
CA CYS A 638 17.26 -15.76 -0.39
C CYS A 638 18.07 -14.47 -0.07
N ALA A 639 18.76 -14.42 1.07
CA ALA A 639 19.63 -13.30 1.44
C ALA A 639 20.74 -13.07 0.41
N SER A 640 21.30 -14.16 -0.13
CA SER A 640 22.38 -14.11 -1.11
C SER A 640 22.00 -13.43 -2.44
N LEU A 641 20.71 -13.33 -2.77
CA LEU A 641 20.24 -12.75 -4.04
C LEU A 641 20.62 -11.28 -4.22
N VAL A 642 20.88 -10.55 -3.13
CA VAL A 642 21.18 -9.11 -3.17
C VAL A 642 22.61 -8.76 -2.76
N LEU A 643 23.46 -9.77 -2.53
CA LEU A 643 24.86 -9.57 -2.09
C LEU A 643 25.86 -9.41 -3.24
N GLU A 644 25.45 -9.68 -4.48
CA GLU A 644 26.28 -9.56 -5.68
C GLU A 644 25.46 -9.00 -6.85
N PRO A 645 26.08 -8.29 -7.81
CA PRO A 645 25.44 -7.91 -9.06
C PRO A 645 24.93 -9.16 -9.80
N SER A 646 23.62 -9.24 -9.99
CA SER A 646 22.98 -10.37 -10.66
C SER A 646 21.65 -9.96 -11.26
N ALA A 647 21.18 -10.72 -12.24
CA ALA A 647 19.85 -10.50 -12.82
C ALA A 647 18.73 -10.67 -11.76
N ALA A 648 18.92 -11.54 -10.77
CA ALA A 648 17.98 -11.69 -9.66
C ALA A 648 17.93 -10.42 -8.79
N ARG A 649 19.09 -9.84 -8.45
CA ARG A 649 19.17 -8.56 -7.72
C ARG A 649 18.39 -7.48 -8.45
N ASP A 650 18.60 -7.34 -9.76
CA ASP A 650 17.95 -6.31 -10.57
C ASP A 650 16.43 -6.55 -10.73
N ARG A 651 15.98 -7.80 -10.82
CA ARG A 651 14.54 -8.14 -10.82
C ARG A 651 13.86 -7.94 -9.47
N ILE A 652 14.57 -8.14 -8.34
CA ILE A 652 14.05 -7.87 -6.99
C ILE A 652 13.94 -6.36 -6.74
N THR A 653 14.85 -5.58 -7.33
CA THR A 653 14.93 -4.13 -7.15
C THR A 653 14.76 -3.37 -8.48
N PRO A 654 13.66 -3.59 -9.23
CA PRO A 654 13.53 -3.04 -10.57
C PRO A 654 13.33 -1.51 -10.51
N ASP A 655 13.72 -0.79 -11.56
CA ASP A 655 13.44 0.64 -11.81
C ASP A 655 13.47 1.58 -10.57
N LEU A 656 14.50 1.43 -9.73
CA LEU A 656 14.82 2.44 -8.72
C LEU A 656 15.33 3.72 -9.42
N ALA A 657 15.17 4.88 -8.79
CA ALA A 657 15.74 6.12 -9.31
C ALA A 657 17.27 6.02 -9.32
N HIS A 658 17.88 6.25 -10.48
CA HIS A 658 19.33 6.30 -10.66
C HIS A 658 19.73 7.73 -10.99
N VAL A 659 20.17 8.46 -9.96
CA VAL A 659 20.68 9.83 -10.11
C VAL A 659 22.19 9.77 -9.96
N ASP A 660 22.93 10.33 -10.93
CA ASP A 660 24.38 10.47 -10.83
C ASP A 660 24.71 11.65 -9.91
N ASP A 661 24.60 11.39 -8.61
CA ASP A 661 24.98 12.31 -7.54
C ASP A 661 26.02 11.68 -6.60
N ASP A 662 26.46 12.45 -5.61
CA ASP A 662 27.36 11.97 -4.55
C ASP A 662 26.61 11.80 -3.20
N CYS A 663 25.30 11.54 -3.26
CA CYS A 663 24.49 11.30 -2.06
C CYS A 663 24.72 9.89 -1.49
N GLY A 664 24.23 9.65 -0.27
CA GLY A 664 24.50 8.40 0.47
C GLY A 664 24.20 7.10 -0.30
N PHE A 665 23.14 7.08 -1.12
CA PHE A 665 22.80 5.92 -1.95
C PHE A 665 23.80 5.68 -3.10
N ALA A 666 24.16 6.73 -3.84
CA ALA A 666 25.11 6.61 -4.95
C ALA A 666 26.50 6.19 -4.46
N ARG A 667 26.94 6.74 -3.31
CA ARG A 667 28.18 6.30 -2.65
C ARG A 667 28.15 4.82 -2.28
N LEU A 668 27.02 4.33 -1.77
CA LEU A 668 26.82 2.92 -1.42
C LEU A 668 26.94 2.00 -2.64
N GLU A 669 26.24 2.30 -3.74
CA GLU A 669 26.32 1.47 -4.95
C GLU A 669 27.72 1.49 -5.57
N ARG A 670 28.42 2.64 -5.53
CA ARG A 670 29.83 2.74 -5.97
C ARG A 670 30.75 1.88 -5.13
N ALA A 671 30.64 1.96 -3.80
CA ALA A 671 31.43 1.14 -2.88
C ALA A 671 31.14 -0.36 -3.08
N PHE A 672 29.87 -0.73 -3.26
CA PHE A 672 29.45 -2.10 -3.54
C PHE A 672 30.12 -2.66 -4.80
N ALA A 673 30.09 -1.91 -5.91
CA ALA A 673 30.72 -2.32 -7.15
C ALA A 673 32.25 -2.49 -7.00
N LEU A 674 32.92 -1.55 -6.32
CA LEU A 674 34.36 -1.62 -6.08
C LEU A 674 34.77 -2.80 -5.19
N VAL A 675 33.98 -3.11 -4.16
CA VAL A 675 34.23 -4.26 -3.27
C VAL A 675 34.07 -5.57 -4.01
N VAL A 676 32.98 -5.75 -4.76
CA VAL A 676 32.72 -6.98 -5.53
C VAL A 676 33.82 -7.20 -6.59
N ASN A 677 34.21 -6.15 -7.32
CA ASN A 677 35.28 -6.23 -8.32
C ASN A 677 36.64 -6.57 -7.70
N SER A 678 36.82 -6.37 -6.39
CA SER A 678 38.06 -6.64 -5.66
C SER A 678 38.11 -8.02 -5.00
N ASP A 679 37.04 -8.82 -5.06
CA ASP A 679 36.93 -10.11 -4.35
C ASP A 679 38.07 -11.09 -4.65
N ALA A 680 38.47 -11.20 -5.93
CA ALA A 680 39.54 -12.09 -6.33
C ALA A 680 40.91 -11.68 -5.74
N ILE A 681 41.12 -10.37 -5.56
CA ILE A 681 42.33 -9.80 -4.97
C ILE A 681 42.33 -10.09 -3.46
N THR A 682 41.23 -9.78 -2.77
CA THR A 682 41.07 -10.04 -1.33
C THR A 682 41.21 -11.53 -1.00
N LYS A 683 40.66 -12.43 -1.84
CA LYS A 683 40.81 -13.89 -1.65
C LYS A 683 42.28 -14.33 -1.72
N ARG A 684 43.07 -13.82 -2.68
CA ARG A 684 44.51 -14.12 -2.77
C ARG A 684 45.29 -13.58 -1.57
N MET A 685 45.00 -12.36 -1.15
CA MET A 685 45.62 -11.77 0.04
C MET A 685 45.32 -12.56 1.31
N ARG A 686 44.06 -12.97 1.51
CA ARG A 686 43.65 -13.83 2.64
C ARG A 686 44.35 -15.19 2.61
N ALA A 687 44.46 -15.82 1.44
CA ALA A 687 45.19 -17.09 1.29
C ALA A 687 46.69 -16.96 1.60
N ALA A 688 47.27 -15.78 1.36
CA ALA A 688 48.65 -15.45 1.71
C ALA A 688 48.82 -14.94 3.16
N HIS A 689 47.74 -14.85 3.94
CA HIS A 689 47.73 -14.26 5.29
C HIS A 689 48.29 -12.83 5.35
N ILE A 690 48.02 -12.02 4.32
CA ILE A 690 48.43 -10.61 4.24
C ILE A 690 47.18 -9.72 4.25
N THR A 691 47.17 -8.72 5.12
CA THR A 691 46.06 -7.76 5.23
C THR A 691 46.38 -6.41 4.59
N ASP A 692 47.63 -5.97 4.65
CA ASP A 692 48.07 -4.73 3.99
C ASP A 692 48.35 -5.00 2.50
N TRP A 693 47.65 -4.26 1.63
CA TRP A 693 47.82 -4.39 0.19
C TRP A 693 49.22 -3.97 -0.26
N LYS A 694 49.88 -3.03 0.44
CA LYS A 694 51.25 -2.61 0.12
C LYS A 694 52.25 -3.74 0.36
N ASP A 695 52.08 -4.47 1.46
CA ASP A 695 52.87 -5.66 1.76
C ASP A 695 52.61 -6.78 0.74
N ALA A 696 51.36 -6.93 0.28
CA ALA A 696 51.00 -7.90 -0.74
C ALA A 696 51.65 -7.58 -2.09
N VAL A 697 51.75 -6.29 -2.46
CA VAL A 697 52.50 -5.84 -3.64
C VAL A 697 54.00 -6.10 -3.46
N ALA A 698 54.57 -5.73 -2.31
CA ALA A 698 55.99 -5.94 -2.03
C ALA A 698 56.40 -7.43 -2.07
N LYS A 699 55.50 -8.33 -1.67
CA LYS A 699 55.68 -9.79 -1.71
C LYS A 699 55.27 -10.44 -3.04
N GLY A 700 54.82 -9.65 -4.03
CA GLY A 700 54.43 -10.15 -5.34
C GLY A 700 53.15 -10.99 -5.37
N VAL A 701 52.31 -10.91 -4.32
CA VAL A 701 51.02 -11.64 -4.23
C VAL A 701 49.97 -11.00 -5.12
N ILE A 702 50.02 -9.67 -5.24
CA ILE A 702 49.15 -8.85 -6.09
C ILE A 702 49.99 -7.81 -6.84
N THR A 703 49.43 -7.22 -7.90
CA THR A 703 50.06 -6.14 -8.65
C THR A 703 49.79 -4.77 -8.01
N GLN A 704 50.57 -3.75 -8.37
CA GLN A 704 50.35 -2.37 -7.92
C GLN A 704 48.94 -1.87 -8.28
N ALA A 705 48.47 -2.14 -9.50
CA ALA A 705 47.13 -1.75 -9.94
C ALA A 705 46.02 -2.42 -9.12
N GLU A 706 46.19 -3.70 -8.76
CA GLU A 706 45.27 -4.42 -7.88
C GLU A 706 45.28 -3.86 -6.45
N GLY A 707 46.45 -3.41 -5.97
CA GLY A 707 46.58 -2.70 -4.70
C GLY A 707 45.86 -1.35 -4.69
N GLU A 708 45.99 -0.56 -5.76
CA GLU A 708 45.27 0.70 -5.94
C GLU A 708 43.76 0.49 -6.03
N GLN A 709 43.31 -0.59 -6.69
CA GLN A 709 41.89 -0.97 -6.73
C GLN A 709 41.33 -1.26 -5.32
N LEU A 710 42.07 -2.00 -4.50
CA LEU A 710 41.69 -2.25 -3.09
C LEU A 710 41.67 -0.96 -2.27
N ALA A 711 42.65 -0.08 -2.47
CA ALA A 711 42.68 1.22 -1.80
C ALA A 711 41.44 2.06 -2.15
N ALA A 712 41.06 2.10 -3.42
CA ALA A 712 39.85 2.79 -3.88
C ALA A 712 38.58 2.19 -3.29
N ALA A 713 38.49 0.85 -3.21
CA ALA A 713 37.37 0.17 -2.55
C ALA A 713 37.29 0.53 -1.06
N HIS A 714 38.41 0.50 -0.33
CA HIS A 714 38.45 0.87 1.09
C HIS A 714 38.06 2.34 1.33
N GLU A 715 38.54 3.27 0.48
CA GLU A 715 38.16 4.68 0.58
C GLU A 715 36.66 4.87 0.34
N ALA A 716 36.10 4.21 -0.68
CA ALA A 716 34.67 4.28 -0.96
C ALA A 716 33.83 3.71 0.19
N VAL A 717 34.25 2.59 0.78
CA VAL A 717 33.59 1.99 1.95
C VAL A 717 33.67 2.89 3.18
N ALA A 718 34.82 3.53 3.42
CA ALA A 718 34.98 4.48 4.52
C ALA A 718 33.98 5.64 4.41
N LYS A 719 33.83 6.23 3.22
CA LYS A 719 32.84 7.29 2.96
C LYS A 719 31.39 6.83 3.15
N VAL A 720 31.09 5.55 2.98
CA VAL A 720 29.75 5.01 3.24
C VAL A 720 29.54 4.74 4.73
N ILE A 721 30.57 4.35 5.47
CA ILE A 721 30.50 4.09 6.90
C ILE A 721 30.41 5.38 7.71
N GLU A 722 31.05 6.45 7.24
CA GLU A 722 30.93 7.78 7.83
C GLU A 722 29.45 8.20 7.97
N VAL A 723 29.21 8.92 9.06
CA VAL A 723 27.92 9.52 9.38
C VAL A 723 28.12 11.02 9.51
N ASP A 724 27.05 11.78 9.30
CA ASP A 724 27.11 13.22 9.36
C ASP A 724 27.24 13.71 10.82
N ASP A 725 28.04 14.75 11.00
CA ASP A 725 28.15 15.53 12.23
C ASP A 725 27.80 16.99 11.97
N PHE A 726 27.32 17.68 13.00
CA PHE A 726 26.86 19.06 12.89
C PHE A 726 27.48 19.91 14.00
N ALA A 727 27.96 21.09 13.63
CA ALA A 727 28.34 22.11 14.60
C ALA A 727 27.15 22.45 15.52
N PRO A 728 27.36 22.75 16.81
CA PRO A 728 26.27 23.03 17.75
C PRO A 728 25.31 24.14 17.28
N GLU A 729 25.84 25.17 16.60
CA GLU A 729 25.09 26.28 16.02
C GLU A 729 24.12 25.82 14.92
N ALA A 730 24.44 24.73 14.20
CA ALA A 730 23.59 24.20 13.13
C ALA A 730 22.39 23.40 13.67
N LEU A 731 22.49 22.86 14.89
CA LEU A 731 21.43 22.04 15.50
C LEU A 731 20.55 22.82 16.48
N SER A 732 21.12 23.78 17.20
CA SER A 732 20.46 24.39 18.34
C SER A 732 20.41 25.91 18.23
N PRO A 733 19.22 26.51 18.01
CA PRO A 733 19.08 27.96 18.00
C PRO A 733 19.32 28.61 19.37
N ILE A 734 19.39 27.81 20.46
CA ILE A 734 19.70 28.27 21.81
C ILE A 734 21.18 28.11 22.17
N TYR A 735 21.96 27.44 21.33
CA TYR A 735 23.39 27.34 21.57
C TYR A 735 24.02 28.73 21.41
N LYS A 736 24.68 29.17 22.48
CA LYS A 736 25.49 30.38 22.48
C LYS A 736 26.92 29.91 22.61
N LYS A 737 27.76 30.24 21.63
CA LYS A 737 29.20 30.03 21.72
C LYS A 737 29.69 30.72 22.98
N THR A 738 30.03 29.96 24.02
CA THR A 738 30.66 30.51 25.22
C THR A 738 31.96 31.15 24.78
N GLY A 739 32.17 32.42 25.16
CA GLY A 739 33.42 33.13 24.90
C GLY A 739 34.60 32.23 25.27
N ASP A 740 35.62 32.25 24.41
CA ASP A 740 36.74 31.33 24.40
C ASP A 740 37.23 31.07 25.83
N VAL A 741 37.35 29.81 26.23
CA VAL A 741 37.93 29.45 27.54
C VAL A 741 39.33 30.07 27.67
N HIS A 742 39.97 30.37 26.54
CA HIS A 742 41.21 31.12 26.45
C HIS A 742 41.10 32.58 26.94
N GLN A 743 39.97 33.25 26.72
CA GLN A 743 39.72 34.62 27.20
C GLN A 743 39.54 34.64 28.73
N PHE A 744 38.87 33.63 29.30
CA PHE A 744 38.78 33.47 30.76
C PHE A 744 40.16 33.23 31.40
N PHE A 745 41.04 32.42 30.77
CA PHE A 745 42.40 32.20 31.26
C PHE A 745 43.36 33.37 30.96
N GLN A 746 43.14 34.16 29.90
CA GLN A 746 43.85 35.42 29.67
C GLN A 746 43.48 36.45 30.72
N GLU A 747 42.19 36.64 31.02
CA GLU A 747 41.72 37.55 32.08
C GLU A 747 42.21 37.11 33.46
N LEU A 748 42.23 35.81 33.77
CA LEU A 748 42.83 35.27 35.01
C LEU A 748 44.36 35.42 35.04
N GLY A 749 45.02 35.31 33.89
CA GLY A 749 46.47 35.51 33.75
C GLY A 749 46.88 36.96 33.94
N GLU A 750 46.11 37.90 33.37
CA GLU A 750 46.30 39.35 33.52
C GLU A 750 45.98 39.81 34.94
N GLN A 751 44.94 39.26 35.60
CA GLN A 751 44.66 39.55 37.01
C GLN A 751 45.74 39.01 37.96
N ARG A 752 46.37 37.87 37.66
CA ARG A 752 47.51 37.33 38.43
C ARG A 752 48.83 38.07 38.17
N ALA A 753 48.99 38.69 37.00
CA ALA A 753 50.15 39.53 36.71
C ALA A 753 50.02 40.94 37.32
N ALA A 754 48.80 41.36 37.68
CA ALA A 754 48.50 42.63 38.33
C ALA A 754 48.39 42.56 39.87
N SER A 755 48.54 41.37 40.47
CA SER A 755 48.65 41.12 41.92
C SER A 755 50.07 40.74 42.31
#